data_AF-A0A3Q0KVF5-F1
#
_entry.id   AF-A0A3Q0KVF5-F1
#
_cell.length_a   1.000
_cell.length_b   1.000
_cell.length_c   1.000
_cell.angle_alpha   90.00
_cell.angle_beta   90.00
_cell.angle_gamma   90.00
#
_symmetry.space_group_name_H-M   'P 1'
#
loop_
_entity.id
_entity.type
_entity.pdbx_description
1 polymer ?
#
loop_
_entity_poly.entity_id
_entity_poly.type
_entity_poly.pdbx_seq_one_letter_code
_entity_poly.pdbx_strand_id
1 'polypeptide(L)'
;MYILFIRNGYRLYIDDEELNYDCIDDEQIIRKLQNTQYDFIIAGGGTAGSIIVRKLWDGFQKMQCKSSEQAKSCSSEGVTVNHKLFSISGDANICKITCSKYRPKILLLESGSKISWLTKKISDIPLLAPLLYGRGIDVIERTTSQISSALKLKENAILLPRGHVLGGTALLNAMIFSYGHPDDELLEEFLHSNEEFLSELFDKMEGCSLKPEAIRHLPYNQLIHAYFAKAFELQGLKVNSSSPGWSFEGLTIPMVFVRNAQRISSYSECLLPLIKQKFTDLTIVTEIQVEKILFKKGFQEDLSAYGVLVNYKNHSFTIKLKTNSIIDQQIWPKPEILLSVGTVKTPEILLRSGVGPSREYPVFNQEHKYTTLPVGENLHDHPMIGLICSVINGTTVTTKSLTLLEIFKYYWQGKGLLSQASALTSIGYYRTSYQKLEGDSRPDIQYTVISASPFEKDTFENLGNFNPSTWYQYMKDENSKDFENPIVLLISLLNPRSRGNITMEYDDSDQPTGNVKINPSYLCELSDVNRLVEGIIWIYKTMHYINEKIDKLNLREINKERQIVIKPHLPHFSECPEVPKATSLHCFEQAEFVEKLKIAIECLVKSITLSNYHLVGTCSMQLPSKNNSAVVDKNLKIIGVSNVRVGDASVISKIPTGNPASLIMAIGNQLAKYIIHENWQHLSLMMD
;
A
#
# COMPACT_ATOMS: atom_id res chain seq x y z
N MET A 1 -1.96 -6.31 31.08
CA MET A 1 -3.32 -6.89 30.94
C MET A 1 -3.63 -7.26 29.50
N TYR A 2 -3.63 -6.33 28.54
CA TYR A 2 -4.02 -6.60 27.14
C TYR A 2 -3.29 -7.78 26.47
N ILE A 3 -1.96 -7.86 26.63
CA ILE A 3 -1.15 -8.99 26.12
C ILE A 3 -1.53 -10.32 26.81
N LEU A 4 -1.96 -10.27 28.08
CA LEU A 4 -2.47 -11.46 28.78
C LEU A 4 -3.85 -11.89 28.27
N PHE A 5 -4.71 -10.94 27.85
CA PHE A 5 -5.99 -11.26 27.21
C PHE A 5 -5.79 -11.90 25.83
N ILE A 6 -4.88 -11.37 25.01
CA ILE A 6 -4.49 -11.98 23.73
C ILE A 6 -3.95 -13.39 23.96
N ARG A 7 -3.09 -13.58 24.96
CA ARG A 7 -2.53 -14.90 25.33
C ARG A 7 -3.62 -15.93 25.64
N ASN A 8 -4.74 -15.52 26.22
CA ASN A 8 -5.82 -16.41 26.62
C ASN A 8 -6.94 -16.54 25.55
N GLY A 9 -6.73 -16.01 24.34
CA GLY A 9 -7.71 -16.13 23.24
C GLY A 9 -9.00 -15.33 23.43
N TYR A 10 -9.03 -14.38 24.36
CA TYR A 10 -10.22 -13.54 24.56
C TYR A 10 -10.32 -12.51 23.43
N ARG A 11 -11.47 -12.49 22.75
CA ARG A 11 -11.88 -11.38 21.87
C ARG A 11 -12.22 -10.17 22.75
N LEU A 12 -11.35 -9.17 22.73
CA LEU A 12 -11.65 -7.85 23.27
C LEU A 12 -12.38 -7.05 22.20
N TYR A 13 -13.66 -6.77 22.43
CA TYR A 13 -14.31 -5.61 21.86
C TYR A 13 -13.69 -4.39 22.53
N ILE A 14 -12.95 -3.60 21.76
CA ILE A 14 -12.42 -2.33 22.24
C ILE A 14 -13.56 -1.32 22.10
N ASP A 15 -14.47 -1.29 23.07
CA ASP A 15 -15.33 -0.12 23.29
C ASP A 15 -14.49 0.91 24.03
N ASP A 16 -13.80 1.78 23.27
CA ASP A 16 -13.09 2.92 23.83
C ASP A 16 -14.08 4.09 23.94
N GLU A 17 -14.72 4.24 25.12
CA GLU A 17 -15.33 5.51 25.55
C GLU A 17 -14.20 6.54 25.79
N GLU A 18 -13.61 7.11 24.73
CA GLU A 18 -12.67 8.23 24.87
C GLU A 18 -13.45 9.56 24.98
N LEU A 19 -13.58 10.02 26.22
CA LEU A 19 -13.55 11.42 26.69
C LEU A 19 -14.14 12.47 25.72
N ASN A 20 -15.33 12.97 26.06
CA ASN A 20 -15.97 14.19 25.55
C ASN A 20 -14.95 15.30 25.22
N TYR A 21 -14.42 15.29 24.01
CA TYR A 21 -13.82 16.48 23.42
C TYR A 21 -14.97 17.36 22.98
N ASP A 22 -14.96 18.61 23.45
CA ASP A 22 -15.86 19.71 23.09
C ASP A 22 -16.80 19.32 21.96
N CYS A 23 -18.04 18.93 22.28
CA CYS A 23 -19.05 18.58 21.31
C CYS A 23 -19.30 19.80 20.42
N ILE A 24 -18.46 20.00 19.41
CA ILE A 24 -18.78 20.85 18.29
C ILE A 24 -19.93 20.11 17.64
N ASP A 25 -21.11 20.72 17.75
CA ASP A 25 -22.33 20.25 17.12
C ASP A 25 -22.04 19.88 15.66
N ASP A 26 -22.47 18.69 15.23
CA ASP A 26 -22.28 18.21 13.87
C ASP A 26 -22.83 19.22 12.85
N GLU A 27 -23.90 19.95 13.19
CA GLU A 27 -24.39 21.06 12.37
C GLU A 27 -23.36 22.20 12.21
N GLN A 28 -22.60 22.53 13.25
CA GLN A 28 -21.56 23.56 13.16
C GLN A 28 -20.40 23.10 12.27
N ILE A 29 -20.03 21.82 12.34
CA ILE A 29 -19.03 21.24 11.43
C ILE A 29 -19.52 21.33 9.99
N ILE A 30 -20.74 20.87 9.71
CA ILE A 30 -21.34 20.91 8.37
C ILE A 30 -21.41 22.35 7.86
N ARG A 31 -21.94 23.28 8.65
CA ARG A 31 -22.03 24.70 8.28
C ARG A 31 -20.64 25.30 8.00
N LYS A 32 -19.63 24.99 8.83
CA LYS A 32 -18.26 25.45 8.61
C LYS A 32 -17.71 24.90 7.29
N LEU A 33 -17.93 23.62 6.99
CA LEU A 33 -17.46 23.00 5.75
C LEU A 33 -18.15 23.59 4.51
N GLN A 34 -19.46 23.82 4.56
CA GLN A 34 -20.23 24.43 3.46
C GLN A 34 -19.86 25.90 3.21
N ASN A 35 -19.60 26.65 4.28
CA ASN A 35 -19.31 28.08 4.22
C ASN A 35 -17.83 28.40 4.01
N THR A 36 -16.96 27.40 4.01
CA THR A 36 -15.53 27.57 3.77
C THR A 36 -15.18 27.15 2.36
N GLN A 37 -14.47 28.02 1.65
CA GLN A 37 -13.83 27.71 0.38
C GLN A 37 -12.39 27.27 0.61
N TYR A 38 -11.99 26.19 -0.05
CA TYR A 38 -10.68 25.56 0.12
C TYR A 38 -9.81 25.73 -1.12
N ASP A 39 -8.50 25.88 -0.91
CA ASP A 39 -7.53 25.81 -1.99
C ASP A 39 -7.36 24.35 -2.43
N PHE A 40 -7.27 23.42 -1.47
CA PHE A 40 -7.13 22.00 -1.77
C PHE A 40 -8.11 21.16 -0.96
N ILE A 41 -8.84 20.29 -1.64
CA ILE A 41 -9.68 19.25 -1.01
C ILE A 41 -9.02 17.91 -1.29
N ILE A 42 -8.53 17.25 -0.24
CA ILE A 42 -7.83 15.97 -0.33
C ILE A 42 -8.75 14.88 0.20
N ALA A 43 -9.07 13.89 -0.64
CA ALA A 43 -9.82 12.71 -0.24
C ALA A 43 -8.85 11.57 0.09
N GLY A 44 -8.94 11.02 1.30
CA GLY A 44 -8.08 9.95 1.80
C GLY A 44 -6.84 10.48 2.52
N GLY A 45 -6.78 10.30 3.84
CA GLY A 45 -5.66 10.57 4.73
C GLY A 45 -4.79 9.35 5.00
N GLY A 46 -4.75 8.39 4.08
CA GLY A 46 -3.93 7.18 4.15
C GLY A 46 -2.45 7.42 3.84
N THR A 47 -1.80 6.41 3.24
CA THR A 47 -0.36 6.40 2.96
C THR A 47 0.08 7.62 2.15
N ALA A 48 -0.47 7.82 0.95
CA ALA A 48 -0.08 8.92 0.06
C ALA A 48 -0.69 10.26 0.49
N GLY A 49 -1.95 10.29 0.93
CA GLY A 49 -2.62 11.49 1.45
C GLY A 49 -1.86 12.18 2.59
N SER A 50 -1.28 11.41 3.52
CA SER A 50 -0.43 11.95 4.58
C SER A 50 0.80 12.69 4.04
N ILE A 51 1.40 12.17 2.95
CA ILE A 51 2.54 12.81 2.27
C ILE A 51 2.09 14.06 1.50
N ILE A 52 0.98 13.98 0.78
CA ILE A 52 0.44 15.10 -0.01
C ILE A 52 0.20 16.31 0.89
N VAL A 53 -0.54 16.12 1.99
CA VAL A 53 -0.81 17.19 2.97
C VAL A 53 0.50 17.81 3.45
N ARG A 54 1.46 16.97 3.86
CA ARG A 54 2.71 17.45 4.40
C ARG A 54 3.52 18.25 3.38
N LYS A 55 3.64 17.72 2.16
CA LYS A 55 4.43 18.33 1.10
C LYS A 55 3.82 19.65 0.62
N LEU A 56 2.49 19.72 0.46
CA LEU A 56 1.81 20.97 0.13
C LEU A 56 2.02 22.01 1.23
N TRP A 57 1.88 21.61 2.50
CA TRP A 57 2.05 22.50 3.63
C TRP A 57 3.43 23.17 3.65
N ASP A 58 4.50 22.36 3.60
CA ASP A 58 5.87 22.87 3.65
C ASP A 58 6.27 23.57 2.33
N GLY A 59 5.79 23.05 1.20
CA GLY A 59 6.13 23.55 -0.13
C GLY A 59 5.64 24.97 -0.38
N PHE A 60 4.38 25.28 -0.03
CA PHE A 60 3.84 26.63 -0.18
C PHE A 60 4.48 27.64 0.79
N GLN A 61 4.88 27.22 2.00
CA GLN A 61 5.59 28.09 2.93
C GLN A 61 6.99 28.48 2.42
N LYS A 62 7.64 27.58 1.68
CA LYS A 62 8.96 27.81 1.09
C LYS A 62 8.93 28.58 -0.22
N MET A 63 7.76 28.82 -0.82
CA MET A 63 7.67 29.65 -2.02
C MET A 63 8.12 31.08 -1.70
N GLN A 64 9.39 31.36 -1.98
CA GLN A 64 9.95 32.70 -1.98
C GLN A 64 9.78 33.28 -3.37
N CYS A 65 9.00 34.34 -3.46
CA CYS A 65 8.92 35.16 -4.65
C CYS A 65 10.30 35.82 -4.83
N LYS A 66 11.06 35.39 -5.84
CA LYS A 66 12.38 35.98 -6.14
C LYS A 66 12.15 37.43 -6.56
N SER A 67 12.84 38.37 -5.92
CA SER A 67 12.88 39.75 -6.40
C SER A 67 13.55 39.77 -7.77
N SER A 68 12.79 39.97 -8.85
CA SER A 68 13.39 40.39 -10.11
C SER A 68 13.79 41.86 -9.97
N GLU A 69 14.93 42.24 -10.57
CA GLU A 69 15.32 43.64 -10.82
C GLU A 69 14.27 44.43 -11.64
N GLN A 70 13.10 43.84 -11.94
CA GLN A 70 11.97 44.43 -12.63
C GLN A 70 10.93 45.07 -11.70
N ALA A 71 11.11 45.06 -10.38
CA ALA A 71 10.34 45.92 -9.49
C ALA A 71 10.79 47.40 -9.59
N LYS A 72 10.82 47.94 -10.82
CA LYS A 72 11.00 49.36 -11.08
C LYS A 72 9.74 50.09 -10.62
N SER A 73 9.93 50.92 -9.59
CA SER A 73 8.96 51.86 -9.02
C SER A 73 7.60 51.26 -8.63
N CYS A 74 7.53 50.67 -7.44
CA CYS A 74 6.26 50.55 -6.73
C CYS A 74 5.75 51.97 -6.43
N SER A 75 4.63 52.39 -7.04
CA SER A 75 3.90 53.58 -6.61
C SER A 75 3.44 53.39 -5.16
N SER A 76 3.27 54.47 -4.42
CA SER A 76 2.86 54.48 -3.00
C SER A 76 1.51 53.80 -2.73
N GLU A 77 0.77 53.44 -3.77
CA GLU A 77 -0.46 52.66 -3.70
C GLU A 77 -0.10 51.18 -3.86
N GLY A 78 0.10 50.50 -2.73
CA GLY A 78 0.37 49.07 -2.72
C GLY A 78 -0.66 48.30 -3.56
N VAL A 79 -0.19 47.52 -4.53
CA VAL A 79 -1.08 46.72 -5.38
C VAL A 79 -1.78 45.70 -4.50
N THR A 80 -3.07 45.92 -4.30
CA THR A 80 -3.93 45.04 -3.50
C THR A 80 -4.47 43.95 -4.42
N VAL A 81 -3.68 42.89 -4.70
CA VAL A 81 -4.24 41.70 -5.35
C VAL A 81 -4.82 40.77 -4.29
N ASN A 82 -6.15 40.71 -4.21
CA ASN A 82 -6.92 39.68 -3.50
C ASN A 82 -6.51 39.43 -2.03
N HIS A 83 -6.50 40.48 -1.21
CA HIS A 83 -6.47 40.43 0.26
C HIS A 83 -5.25 39.76 0.93
N LYS A 84 -4.07 39.74 0.29
CA LYS A 84 -2.82 39.38 0.96
C LYS A 84 -1.85 40.57 0.99
N LEU A 85 -1.34 40.87 2.18
CA LEU A 85 -0.38 41.95 2.45
C LEU A 85 0.98 41.63 1.80
N PHE A 86 1.32 42.38 0.76
CA PHE A 86 2.68 42.50 0.25
C PHE A 86 3.45 43.44 1.18
N SER A 87 4.43 42.94 1.94
CA SER A 87 5.25 43.79 2.82
C SER A 87 6.47 44.33 2.09
N ILE A 88 6.59 45.65 2.01
CA ILE A 88 7.80 46.34 1.55
C ILE A 88 8.81 46.32 2.71
N SER A 89 9.94 45.62 2.55
CA SER A 89 11.04 45.71 3.52
C SER A 89 11.79 47.03 3.35
N GLY A 90 11.94 47.79 4.43
CA GLY A 90 12.36 49.19 4.46
C GLY A 90 13.82 49.53 4.15
N ASP A 91 14.47 48.84 3.21
CA ASP A 91 15.75 49.29 2.66
C ASP A 91 15.58 49.58 1.17
N ALA A 92 15.74 50.87 0.83
CA ALA A 92 15.92 51.46 -0.50
C ALA A 92 15.40 50.64 -1.70
N ASN A 93 14.20 50.96 -2.18
CA ASN A 93 13.69 50.70 -3.55
C ASN A 93 13.77 49.26 -4.12
N ILE A 94 13.97 48.23 -3.30
CA ILE A 94 13.85 46.83 -3.73
C ILE A 94 12.55 46.26 -3.15
N CYS A 95 11.47 46.29 -3.95
CA CYS A 95 10.22 45.60 -3.63
C CYS A 95 10.47 44.08 -3.64
N LYS A 96 10.88 43.49 -2.51
CA LYS A 96 10.86 42.04 -2.31
C LYS A 96 9.41 41.62 -2.08
N ILE A 97 8.74 41.15 -3.13
CA ILE A 97 7.49 40.41 -2.96
C ILE A 97 7.86 39.16 -2.15
N THR A 98 7.45 39.07 -0.89
CA THR A 98 7.68 37.88 -0.07
C THR A 98 6.37 37.12 0.08
N CYS A 99 6.18 36.10 -0.74
CA CYS A 99 5.12 35.11 -0.59
C CYS A 99 5.35 34.15 0.61
N SER A 100 6.44 34.37 1.36
CA SER A 100 7.03 33.49 2.38
C SER A 100 6.21 33.27 3.66
N LYS A 101 4.90 33.53 3.62
CA LYS A 101 3.96 33.27 4.72
C LYS A 101 2.63 32.72 4.25
N TYR A 102 2.46 32.47 2.94
CA TYR A 102 1.19 31.93 2.49
C TYR A 102 1.00 30.50 3.00
N ARG A 103 -0.17 30.27 3.60
CA ARG A 103 -0.65 28.95 3.99
C ARG A 103 -1.88 28.62 3.16
N PRO A 104 -1.83 27.57 2.34
CA PRO A 104 -3.01 27.14 1.61
C PRO A 104 -4.06 26.61 2.60
N LYS A 105 -5.33 26.89 2.34
CA LYS A 105 -6.45 26.28 3.05
C LYS A 105 -6.64 24.85 2.54
N ILE A 106 -6.17 23.89 3.31
CA ILE A 106 -6.22 22.46 3.00
C ILE A 106 -7.34 21.82 3.81
N LEU A 107 -8.23 21.10 3.12
CA LEU A 107 -9.19 20.20 3.72
C LEU A 107 -8.76 18.76 3.44
N LEU A 108 -8.54 17.96 4.49
CA LEU A 108 -8.35 16.53 4.40
C LEU A 108 -9.62 15.80 4.87
N LEU A 109 -10.16 14.95 4.01
CA LEU A 109 -11.35 14.14 4.25
C LEU A 109 -10.95 12.67 4.36
N GLU A 110 -11.24 12.04 5.49
CA GLU A 110 -10.99 10.62 5.72
C GLU A 110 -12.30 9.91 6.08
N SER A 111 -12.61 8.81 5.40
CA SER A 111 -13.83 8.05 5.66
C SER A 111 -13.74 7.26 6.97
N GLY A 112 -12.53 6.86 7.37
CA GLY A 112 -12.27 6.22 8.64
C GLY A 112 -12.26 7.18 9.83
N SER A 113 -12.31 6.62 11.04
CA SER A 113 -12.20 7.36 12.29
C SER A 113 -10.75 7.79 12.58
N LYS A 114 -10.56 8.60 13.62
CA LYS A 114 -9.23 8.76 14.22
C LYS A 114 -8.87 7.47 14.95
N ILE A 115 -7.62 7.04 14.81
CA ILE A 115 -7.14 5.90 15.60
C ILE A 115 -7.07 6.27 17.09
N SER A 116 -7.69 5.46 17.96
CA SER A 116 -7.64 5.66 19.41
C SER A 116 -6.22 5.57 19.94
N TRP A 117 -5.94 6.21 21.09
CA TRP A 117 -4.60 6.18 21.66
C TRP A 117 -4.13 4.75 21.93
N LEU A 118 -5.02 3.91 22.48
CA LEU A 118 -4.71 2.53 22.81
C LEU A 118 -4.43 1.70 21.55
N THR A 119 -5.29 1.81 20.54
CA THR A 119 -5.13 1.10 19.28
C THR A 119 -3.86 1.53 18.56
N LYS A 120 -3.54 2.83 18.59
CA LYS A 120 -2.28 3.36 18.06
C LYS A 120 -1.07 2.77 18.76
N LYS A 121 -1.11 2.62 20.08
CA LYS A 121 -0.01 1.98 20.85
C LYS A 121 0.20 0.53 20.46
N ILE A 122 -0.85 -0.21 20.11
CA ILE A 122 -0.73 -1.58 19.61
C ILE A 122 -0.16 -1.60 18.19
N SER A 123 -0.66 -0.72 17.31
CA SER A 123 -0.17 -0.56 15.93
C SER A 123 1.33 -0.23 15.88
N ASP A 124 1.80 0.56 16.85
CA ASP A 124 3.21 0.95 16.98
C ASP A 124 4.15 -0.20 17.34
N ILE A 125 3.63 -1.28 17.92
CA ILE A 125 4.41 -2.46 18.28
C ILE A 125 4.51 -3.36 17.05
N PRO A 126 5.70 -3.49 16.43
CA PRO A 126 5.84 -4.13 15.12
C PRO A 126 5.29 -5.56 15.03
N LEU A 127 5.44 -6.37 16.09
CA LEU A 127 4.95 -7.75 16.11
C LEU A 127 3.42 -7.86 16.28
N LEU A 128 2.76 -6.85 16.86
CA LEU A 128 1.34 -6.93 17.22
C LEU A 128 0.40 -6.36 16.16
N ALA A 129 0.90 -5.61 15.19
CA ALA A 129 0.07 -4.99 14.16
C ALA A 129 -0.88 -5.96 13.42
N PRO A 130 -0.49 -7.22 13.09
CA PRO A 130 -1.40 -8.19 12.48
C PRO A 130 -2.62 -8.54 13.34
N LEU A 131 -2.56 -8.35 14.66
CA LEU A 131 -3.69 -8.62 15.55
C LEU A 131 -4.83 -7.59 15.41
N LEU A 132 -4.57 -6.47 14.74
CA LEU A 132 -5.55 -5.40 14.56
C LEU A 132 -6.46 -5.61 13.33
N TYR A 133 -6.13 -6.54 12.44
CA TYR A 133 -6.98 -6.88 11.31
C TYR A 133 -8.34 -7.42 11.77
N GLY A 134 -9.40 -6.95 11.12
CA GLY A 134 -10.78 -7.28 11.45
C GLY A 134 -11.27 -6.72 12.79
N ARG A 135 -10.58 -5.72 13.36
CA ARG A 135 -10.93 -5.11 14.67
C ARG A 135 -11.36 -3.65 14.56
N GLY A 136 -11.89 -3.25 13.39
CA GLY A 136 -12.57 -1.96 13.21
C GLY A 136 -11.67 -0.80 12.80
N ILE A 137 -10.35 -1.02 12.67
CA ILE A 137 -9.45 -0.03 12.04
C ILE A 137 -9.20 -0.30 10.55
N ASP A 138 -9.86 -1.32 10.01
CA ASP A 138 -9.85 -1.74 8.62
C ASP A 138 -11.28 -1.97 8.11
N VAL A 139 -11.42 -1.86 6.80
CA VAL A 139 -12.58 -2.36 6.05
C VAL A 139 -12.10 -3.53 5.20
N ILE A 140 -12.83 -4.63 5.24
CA ILE A 140 -12.49 -5.85 4.50
C ILE A 140 -13.42 -5.92 3.29
N GLU A 141 -12.87 -5.58 2.13
CA GLU A 141 -13.55 -5.75 0.85
C GLU A 141 -13.44 -7.21 0.38
N ARG A 142 -14.31 -7.61 -0.54
CA ARG A 142 -14.33 -8.98 -1.08
C ARG A 142 -14.24 -8.97 -2.59
N THR A 143 -13.44 -9.86 -3.16
CA THR A 143 -13.45 -10.07 -4.61
C THR A 143 -14.76 -10.71 -5.06
N THR A 144 -15.12 -10.54 -6.33
CA THR A 144 -16.04 -11.46 -6.99
C THR A 144 -15.51 -12.89 -6.92
N SER A 145 -16.38 -13.88 -7.15
CA SER A 145 -15.96 -15.28 -7.23
C SER A 145 -14.91 -15.44 -8.33
N GLN A 146 -13.75 -16.00 -7.98
CA GLN A 146 -12.62 -16.19 -8.87
C GLN A 146 -12.76 -17.51 -9.63
N ILE A 147 -12.36 -17.52 -10.90
CA ILE A 147 -12.52 -18.67 -11.82
C ILE A 147 -11.24 -19.51 -11.99
N SER A 148 -10.07 -18.93 -11.72
CA SER A 148 -8.76 -19.58 -11.94
C SER A 148 -7.86 -19.59 -10.69
N SER A 149 -8.35 -19.04 -9.59
CA SER A 149 -7.65 -18.93 -8.31
C SER A 149 -8.62 -19.09 -7.16
N ALA A 150 -8.12 -19.27 -5.93
CA ALA A 150 -8.92 -19.30 -4.71
C ALA A 150 -10.06 -20.35 -4.70
N LEU A 151 -9.96 -21.41 -5.52
CA LEU A 151 -11.04 -22.39 -5.75
C LEU A 151 -11.44 -23.19 -4.50
N LYS A 152 -10.66 -23.12 -3.42
CA LYS A 152 -10.96 -23.75 -2.13
C LYS A 152 -11.27 -22.77 -1.01
N LEU A 153 -11.27 -21.47 -1.28
CA LEU A 153 -11.66 -20.45 -0.31
C LEU A 153 -13.18 -20.29 -0.27
N LYS A 154 -13.72 -19.66 0.78
CA LYS A 154 -15.17 -19.47 0.91
C LYS A 154 -15.73 -18.66 -0.28
N GLU A 155 -16.65 -19.27 -1.03
CA GLU A 155 -17.27 -18.75 -2.27
C GLU A 155 -16.27 -18.40 -3.37
N ASN A 156 -15.09 -19.02 -3.35
CA ASN A 156 -13.98 -18.76 -4.26
C ASN A 156 -13.55 -17.28 -4.28
N ALA A 157 -13.69 -16.61 -3.14
CA ALA A 157 -13.40 -15.18 -3.02
C ALA A 157 -12.24 -14.92 -2.06
N ILE A 158 -11.48 -13.88 -2.37
CA ILE A 158 -10.36 -13.40 -1.56
C ILE A 158 -10.82 -12.15 -0.81
N LEU A 159 -10.44 -12.05 0.47
CA LEU A 159 -10.67 -10.87 1.29
C LEU A 159 -9.52 -9.88 1.11
N LEU A 160 -9.87 -8.60 1.02
CA LEU A 160 -8.96 -7.50 0.72
C LEU A 160 -9.04 -6.45 1.84
N PRO A 161 -8.33 -6.65 2.96
CA PRO A 161 -8.32 -5.69 4.06
C PRO A 161 -7.62 -4.38 3.65
N ARG A 162 -8.22 -3.24 4.02
CA ARG A 162 -7.66 -1.90 3.84
C ARG A 162 -7.82 -1.10 5.13
N GLY A 163 -6.78 -0.40 5.55
CA GLY A 163 -6.90 0.49 6.71
C GLY A 163 -7.98 1.55 6.50
N HIS A 164 -8.88 1.67 7.47
CA HIS A 164 -10.05 2.54 7.46
C HIS A 164 -10.05 3.44 8.71
N VAL A 165 -8.94 4.15 8.86
CA VAL A 165 -8.68 5.16 9.90
C VAL A 165 -7.75 6.22 9.33
N LEU A 166 -7.66 7.38 9.97
CA LEU A 166 -6.67 8.38 9.61
C LEU A 166 -5.25 7.81 9.70
N GLY A 167 -4.55 7.78 8.56
CA GLY A 167 -3.27 7.11 8.34
C GLY A 167 -3.36 5.82 7.52
N GLY A 168 -4.56 5.25 7.40
CA GLY A 168 -4.89 4.14 6.50
C GLY A 168 -4.02 2.90 6.70
N THR A 169 -3.78 2.18 5.60
CA THR A 169 -3.06 0.89 5.60
C THR A 169 -1.63 0.95 6.13
N ALA A 170 -0.99 2.13 6.17
CA ALA A 170 0.36 2.29 6.75
C ALA A 170 0.42 1.94 8.25
N LEU A 171 -0.73 1.96 8.95
CA LEU A 171 -0.84 1.59 10.37
C LEU A 171 -1.00 0.08 10.60
N LEU A 172 -1.22 -0.70 9.53
CA LEU A 172 -1.56 -2.13 9.60
C LEU A 172 -0.60 -3.03 8.82
N ASN A 173 0.06 -2.49 7.78
CA ASN A 173 0.92 -3.28 6.88
C ASN A 173 2.13 -3.93 7.59
N ALA A 174 2.86 -4.80 6.88
CA ALA A 174 4.05 -5.49 7.40
C ALA A 174 5.33 -4.62 7.50
N MET A 175 5.23 -3.30 7.26
CA MET A 175 6.36 -2.34 7.29
C MET A 175 7.48 -2.62 6.28
N ILE A 176 7.32 -3.56 5.34
CA ILE A 176 8.37 -3.93 4.38
C ILE A 176 8.64 -2.77 3.43
N PHE A 177 9.92 -2.41 3.32
CA PHE A 177 10.43 -1.42 2.40
C PHE A 177 11.08 -2.09 1.19
N SER A 178 10.83 -1.56 0.00
CA SER A 178 11.53 -1.88 -1.24
C SER A 178 11.59 -0.65 -2.13
N TYR A 179 12.61 -0.51 -2.97
CA TYR A 179 12.64 0.46 -4.08
C TYR A 179 12.04 -0.10 -5.37
N GLY A 180 11.76 -1.40 -5.41
CA GLY A 180 11.52 -2.15 -6.64
C GLY A 180 12.83 -2.63 -7.27
N HIS A 181 12.77 -2.90 -8.57
CA HIS A 181 13.92 -3.17 -9.42
C HIS A 181 14.20 -1.94 -10.31
N PRO A 182 15.48 -1.60 -10.63
CA PRO A 182 15.78 -0.42 -11.45
C PRO A 182 15.06 -0.36 -12.80
N ASP A 183 14.80 -1.53 -13.39
CA ASP A 183 14.11 -1.67 -14.68
C ASP A 183 12.57 -1.72 -14.55
N ASP A 184 12.01 -1.36 -13.39
CA ASP A 184 10.57 -1.20 -13.23
C ASP A 184 10.07 0.01 -14.04
N GLU A 185 9.08 -0.22 -14.90
CA GLU A 185 8.47 0.80 -15.76
C GLU A 185 7.98 2.03 -14.98
N LEU A 186 7.44 1.83 -13.78
CA LEU A 186 7.05 2.94 -12.88
C LEU A 186 8.24 3.87 -12.56
N LEU A 187 9.41 3.29 -12.30
CA LEU A 187 10.60 4.09 -12.04
C LEU A 187 11.03 4.83 -13.30
N GLU A 188 10.91 4.24 -14.48
CA GLU A 188 11.13 4.96 -15.75
C GLU A 188 10.16 6.14 -15.93
N GLU A 189 8.86 5.90 -15.70
CA GLU A 189 7.79 6.89 -15.79
C GLU A 189 8.06 8.11 -14.89
N PHE A 190 8.54 7.90 -13.66
CA PHE A 190 8.74 8.97 -12.67
C PHE A 190 10.18 9.49 -12.56
N LEU A 191 11.22 8.64 -12.69
CA LEU A 191 12.62 9.06 -12.60
C LEU A 191 13.04 9.90 -13.79
N HIS A 192 12.56 9.62 -15.00
CA HIS A 192 12.84 10.47 -16.16
C HIS A 192 12.29 11.90 -15.96
N SER A 193 11.27 12.06 -15.12
CA SER A 193 10.77 13.37 -14.70
C SER A 193 11.54 13.97 -13.50
N ASN A 194 12.21 13.13 -12.70
CA ASN A 194 12.82 13.51 -11.42
C ASN A 194 13.83 12.46 -10.93
N GLU A 195 15.14 12.65 -11.14
CA GLU A 195 16.20 11.78 -10.60
C GLU A 195 16.16 11.67 -9.07
N GLU A 196 15.52 12.61 -8.37
CA GLU A 196 15.37 12.62 -6.92
C GLU A 196 14.06 12.00 -6.42
N PHE A 197 13.28 11.32 -7.28
CA PHE A 197 11.95 10.79 -6.93
C PHE A 197 11.89 10.05 -5.59
N LEU A 198 12.88 9.17 -5.34
CA LEU A 198 13.00 8.40 -4.11
C LEU A 198 13.81 9.11 -3.03
N SER A 199 14.97 9.69 -3.39
CA SER A 199 15.88 10.31 -2.43
C SER A 199 15.28 11.55 -1.77
N GLU A 200 14.45 12.31 -2.48
CA GLU A 200 13.77 13.47 -1.91
C GLU A 200 12.78 13.06 -0.80
N LEU A 201 12.10 11.92 -0.98
CA LEU A 201 11.17 11.41 0.02
C LEU A 201 11.90 10.92 1.28
N PHE A 202 12.99 10.17 1.14
CA PHE A 202 13.63 9.51 2.28
C PHE A 202 14.75 10.31 2.94
N ASP A 203 15.43 11.18 2.20
CA ASP A 203 16.60 11.91 2.67
C ASP A 203 16.36 13.42 2.80
N LYS A 204 15.45 14.02 2.02
CA LYS A 204 15.28 15.48 1.94
C LYS A 204 13.93 16.01 2.42
N MET A 205 12.99 15.16 2.79
CA MET A 205 11.65 15.61 3.19
C MET A 205 11.68 16.21 4.60
N GLU A 206 11.55 17.53 4.68
CA GLU A 206 11.65 18.23 5.97
C GLU A 206 10.52 17.87 6.93
N GLY A 207 10.92 17.60 8.18
CA GLY A 207 10.07 17.21 9.30
C GLY A 207 9.12 16.02 9.05
N CYS A 208 9.42 15.20 8.04
CA CYS A 208 8.82 13.90 7.75
C CYS A 208 9.97 12.92 7.51
N SER A 209 10.31 12.11 8.51
CA SER A 209 11.48 11.22 8.43
C SER A 209 11.05 9.78 8.18
N LEU A 210 11.05 9.36 6.92
CA LEU A 210 10.61 8.03 6.51
C LEU A 210 11.74 7.05 6.22
N LYS A 211 12.97 7.37 6.65
CA LYS A 211 14.14 6.53 6.40
C LYS A 211 13.94 5.11 6.96
N PRO A 212 14.02 4.06 6.13
CA PRO A 212 13.89 2.68 6.57
C PRO A 212 15.16 2.18 7.25
N GLU A 213 15.05 1.13 8.05
CA GLU A 213 16.18 0.45 8.71
C GLU A 213 16.22 -1.02 8.30
N ALA A 214 17.42 -1.61 8.22
CA ALA A 214 17.55 -3.05 8.04
C ALA A 214 17.00 -3.77 9.28
N ILE A 215 16.27 -4.87 9.08
CA ILE A 215 15.72 -5.64 10.19
C ILE A 215 16.86 -6.18 11.07
N ARG A 216 16.69 -6.04 12.40
CA ARG A 216 17.62 -6.63 13.36
C ARG A 216 17.24 -8.08 13.61
N HIS A 217 18.04 -9.02 13.16
CA HIS A 217 17.79 -10.43 13.47
C HIS A 217 18.00 -10.73 14.95
N LEU A 218 17.02 -11.40 15.55
CA LEU A 218 17.19 -12.10 16.82
C LEU A 218 17.97 -13.42 16.58
N PRO A 219 18.62 -14.01 17.60
CA PRO A 219 19.50 -15.18 17.41
C PRO A 219 18.85 -16.35 16.63
N TYR A 220 17.57 -16.62 16.84
CA TYR A 220 16.87 -17.68 16.11
C TYR A 220 16.47 -17.26 14.68
N ASN A 221 16.21 -15.98 14.42
CA ASN A 221 15.99 -15.45 13.07
C ASN A 221 17.26 -15.55 12.22
N GLN A 222 18.44 -15.46 12.85
CA GLN A 222 19.72 -15.64 12.17
C GLN A 222 19.88 -17.06 11.61
N LEU A 223 19.42 -18.09 12.35
CA LEU A 223 19.46 -19.49 11.87
C LEU A 223 18.55 -19.71 10.67
N ILE A 224 17.33 -19.16 10.72
CA ILE A 224 16.38 -19.23 9.59
C ILE A 224 16.95 -18.48 8.38
N HIS A 225 17.43 -17.25 8.57
CA HIS A 225 18.05 -16.46 7.51
C HIS A 225 19.25 -17.20 6.89
N ALA A 226 20.10 -17.81 7.71
CA ALA A 226 21.26 -18.55 7.21
C ALA A 226 20.89 -19.82 6.45
N TYR A 227 19.83 -20.51 6.85
CA TYR A 227 19.31 -21.64 6.08
C TYR A 227 18.90 -21.21 4.67
N PHE A 228 18.12 -20.13 4.56
CA PHE A 228 17.73 -19.59 3.26
C PHE A 228 18.90 -18.95 2.50
N ALA A 229 19.87 -18.34 3.19
CA ALA A 229 21.09 -17.86 2.56
C ALA A 229 21.79 -19.03 1.86
N LYS A 230 21.91 -20.17 2.55
CA LYS A 230 22.50 -21.36 1.95
C LYS A 230 21.71 -21.88 0.76
N ALA A 231 20.38 -21.81 0.83
CA ALA A 231 19.50 -22.22 -0.26
C ALA A 231 19.81 -21.44 -1.55
N PHE A 232 19.97 -20.12 -1.44
CA PHE A 232 20.26 -19.24 -2.56
C PHE A 232 21.72 -19.41 -3.05
N GLU A 233 22.69 -19.51 -2.14
CA GLU A 233 24.11 -19.75 -2.49
C GLU A 233 24.30 -21.03 -3.30
N LEU A 234 23.62 -22.12 -2.94
CA LEU A 234 23.72 -23.41 -3.63
C LEU A 234 23.24 -23.34 -5.08
N GLN A 235 22.45 -22.32 -5.42
CA GLN A 235 21.98 -22.04 -6.78
C GLN A 235 22.80 -20.95 -7.48
N GLY A 236 23.94 -20.55 -6.90
CA GLY A 236 24.81 -19.50 -7.43
C GLY A 236 24.21 -18.10 -7.31
N LEU A 237 23.16 -17.93 -6.51
CA LEU A 237 22.53 -16.63 -6.28
C LEU A 237 23.24 -15.86 -5.16
N LYS A 238 23.27 -14.53 -5.30
CA LYS A 238 23.93 -13.66 -4.33
C LYS A 238 23.16 -13.60 -3.02
N VAL A 239 23.88 -13.45 -1.92
CA VAL A 239 23.32 -13.24 -0.59
C VAL A 239 23.90 -11.96 0.00
N ASN A 240 23.04 -11.09 0.54
CA ASN A 240 23.40 -9.87 1.25
C ASN A 240 24.26 -8.87 0.43
N SER A 241 24.12 -8.86 -0.90
CA SER A 241 24.88 -7.97 -1.76
C SER A 241 24.37 -6.52 -1.70
N SER A 242 25.06 -5.71 -0.89
CA SER A 242 25.35 -4.26 -0.94
C SER A 242 24.33 -3.19 -1.38
N SER A 243 23.15 -3.52 -1.92
CA SER A 243 22.16 -2.52 -2.35
C SER A 243 20.85 -2.64 -1.55
N PRO A 244 20.84 -2.24 -0.26
CA PRO A 244 19.66 -2.34 0.59
C PRO A 244 18.42 -1.71 -0.04
N GLY A 245 17.29 -2.43 0.03
CA GLY A 245 16.01 -1.98 -0.48
C GLY A 245 15.75 -2.28 -1.96
N TRP A 246 16.75 -2.55 -2.78
CA TRP A 246 16.53 -2.95 -4.18
C TRP A 246 16.25 -4.45 -4.31
N SER A 247 15.36 -4.81 -5.23
CA SER A 247 14.85 -6.17 -5.43
C SER A 247 15.62 -6.92 -6.52
N PHE A 248 16.92 -7.12 -6.32
CA PHE A 248 17.77 -7.93 -7.22
C PHE A 248 17.66 -9.43 -6.92
N GLU A 249 17.86 -10.27 -7.94
CA GLU A 249 17.90 -11.73 -7.80
C GLU A 249 18.93 -12.17 -6.74
N GLY A 250 18.50 -12.92 -5.72
CA GLY A 250 19.29 -13.23 -4.53
C GLY A 250 18.50 -13.19 -3.24
N LEU A 251 19.18 -13.41 -2.12
CA LEU A 251 18.62 -13.23 -0.77
C LEU A 251 19.14 -11.94 -0.14
N THR A 252 18.26 -11.20 0.54
CA THR A 252 18.64 -9.98 1.23
C THR A 252 18.07 -9.91 2.65
N ILE A 253 18.73 -9.09 3.49
CA ILE A 253 18.18 -8.63 4.75
C ILE A 253 17.12 -7.56 4.43
N PRO A 254 15.85 -7.76 4.81
CA PRO A 254 14.79 -6.81 4.51
C PRO A 254 15.01 -5.46 5.18
N MET A 255 14.66 -4.40 4.45
CA MET A 255 14.51 -3.07 5.01
C MET A 255 13.07 -2.89 5.48
N VAL A 256 12.88 -2.22 6.62
CA VAL A 256 11.57 -2.02 7.22
C VAL A 256 11.36 -0.59 7.74
N PHE A 257 10.12 -0.13 7.73
CA PHE A 257 9.66 1.11 8.36
C PHE A 257 9.53 0.93 9.88
N VAL A 258 10.66 0.70 10.53
CA VAL A 258 10.80 0.63 12.00
C VAL A 258 11.94 1.55 12.43
N ARG A 259 11.71 2.33 13.50
CA ARG A 259 12.74 3.15 14.15
C ARG A 259 12.58 3.01 15.65
N ASN A 260 13.68 2.85 16.38
CA ASN A 260 13.66 2.70 17.84
C ASN A 260 12.68 1.60 18.32
N ALA A 261 12.67 0.46 17.62
CA ALA A 261 11.77 -0.67 17.84
C ALA A 261 10.26 -0.39 17.65
N GLN A 262 9.89 0.75 17.09
CA GLN A 262 8.49 1.13 16.83
C GLN A 262 8.25 1.25 15.33
N ARG A 263 7.04 0.90 14.89
CA ARG A 263 6.57 1.22 13.54
C ARG A 263 6.68 2.71 13.28
N ILE A 264 7.18 3.07 12.10
CA ILE A 264 7.00 4.41 11.54
C ILE A 264 6.09 4.33 10.31
N SER A 265 5.38 5.41 10.01
CA SER A 265 4.40 5.48 8.92
C SER A 265 4.36 6.90 8.36
N SER A 266 3.85 7.09 7.15
CA SER A 266 3.60 8.44 6.60
C SER A 266 2.66 9.23 7.50
N TYR A 267 1.70 8.57 8.16
CA TYR A 267 0.87 9.18 9.18
C TYR A 267 1.69 9.72 10.37
N SER A 268 2.45 8.85 11.05
CA SER A 268 3.16 9.21 12.28
C SER A 268 4.26 10.24 12.06
N GLU A 269 4.97 10.13 10.94
CA GLU A 269 6.13 10.97 10.64
C GLU A 269 5.75 12.28 9.94
N CYS A 270 4.66 12.32 9.16
CA CYS A 270 4.43 13.43 8.24
C CYS A 270 3.14 14.19 8.57
N LEU A 271 2.02 13.49 8.80
CA LEU A 271 0.73 14.10 9.09
C LEU A 271 0.53 14.44 10.57
N LEU A 272 0.81 13.49 11.47
CA LEU A 272 0.61 13.65 12.91
C LEU A 272 1.34 14.87 13.51
N PRO A 273 2.58 15.22 13.09
CA PRO A 273 3.23 16.44 13.56
C PRO A 273 2.47 17.72 13.20
N LEU A 274 1.81 17.78 12.03
CA LEU A 274 0.99 18.92 11.64
C LEU A 274 -0.30 19.00 12.46
N ILE A 275 -0.94 17.85 12.72
CA ILE A 275 -2.15 17.77 13.55
C ILE A 275 -1.88 18.34 14.95
N LYS A 276 -0.73 17.98 15.54
CA LYS A 276 -0.34 18.45 16.88
C LYS A 276 -0.14 19.97 16.96
N GLN A 277 0.14 20.64 15.85
CA GLN A 277 0.34 22.09 15.79
C GLN A 277 -0.98 22.87 15.70
N LYS A 278 -2.12 22.22 15.44
CA LYS A 278 -3.48 22.81 15.44
C LYS A 278 -3.63 24.06 14.56
N PHE A 279 -3.13 23.98 13.32
CA PHE A 279 -3.27 25.08 12.38
C PHE A 279 -4.72 25.33 11.96
N THR A 280 -5.09 26.60 11.79
CA THR A 280 -6.43 27.00 11.31
C THR A 280 -6.62 26.77 9.81
N ASP A 281 -5.53 26.79 9.03
CA ASP A 281 -5.56 26.60 7.57
C ASP A 281 -5.55 25.12 7.15
N LEU A 282 -5.34 24.19 8.09
CA LEU A 282 -5.45 22.75 7.88
C LEU A 282 -6.67 22.22 8.62
N THR A 283 -7.71 21.87 7.88
CA THR A 283 -8.91 21.23 8.43
C THR A 283 -8.87 19.74 8.10
N ILE A 284 -8.99 18.89 9.12
CA ILE A 284 -9.07 17.43 8.94
C ILE A 284 -10.40 16.97 9.51
N VAL A 285 -11.17 16.27 8.69
CA VAL A 285 -12.46 15.67 9.08
C VAL A 285 -12.38 14.18 8.84
N THR A 286 -12.72 13.41 9.85
CA THR A 286 -12.81 11.94 9.83
C THR A 286 -14.27 11.52 9.76
N GLU A 287 -14.52 10.24 9.49
CA GLU A 287 -15.89 9.69 9.37
C GLU A 287 -16.73 10.42 8.31
N ILE A 288 -16.07 10.90 7.26
CA ILE A 288 -16.66 11.64 6.15
C ILE A 288 -16.27 10.97 4.83
N GLN A 289 -17.28 10.53 4.09
CA GLN A 289 -17.08 9.83 2.82
C GLN A 289 -17.29 10.79 1.65
N VAL A 290 -16.31 10.88 0.75
CA VAL A 290 -16.51 11.52 -0.55
C VAL A 290 -17.29 10.55 -1.44
N GLU A 291 -18.49 10.96 -1.85
CA GLU A 291 -19.36 10.12 -2.69
C GLU A 291 -19.08 10.32 -4.17
N LYS A 292 -18.90 11.57 -4.59
CA LYS A 292 -18.56 11.95 -5.97
C LYS A 292 -17.96 13.34 -6.07
N ILE A 293 -17.27 13.60 -7.17
CA ILE A 293 -16.83 14.92 -7.59
C ILE A 293 -17.97 15.61 -8.35
N LEU A 294 -18.05 16.92 -8.18
CA LEU A 294 -19.02 17.77 -8.86
C LEU A 294 -18.34 18.58 -9.95
N PHE A 295 -18.88 18.51 -11.15
CA PHE A 295 -18.33 19.14 -12.34
C PHE A 295 -19.24 20.25 -12.89
N LYS A 296 -18.62 21.28 -13.46
CA LYS A 296 -19.26 22.29 -14.30
C LYS A 296 -18.66 22.21 -15.71
N LYS A 297 -19.49 22.38 -16.73
CA LYS A 297 -19.03 22.52 -18.13
C LYS A 297 -18.75 23.99 -18.41
N GLY A 298 -17.57 24.30 -18.92
CA GLY A 298 -17.21 25.63 -19.41
C GLY A 298 -17.71 25.89 -20.83
N PHE A 299 -17.39 27.07 -21.36
CA PHE A 299 -17.85 27.51 -22.69
C PHE A 299 -17.32 26.64 -23.84
N GLN A 300 -16.16 26.00 -23.66
CA GLN A 300 -15.55 25.11 -24.66
C GLN A 300 -15.87 23.63 -24.39
N GLU A 301 -16.94 23.36 -23.63
CA GLU A 301 -17.28 22.05 -23.08
C GLU A 301 -16.18 21.42 -22.20
N ASP A 302 -15.25 22.25 -21.72
CA ASP A 302 -14.21 21.85 -20.78
C ASP A 302 -14.83 21.50 -19.43
N LEU A 303 -14.55 20.28 -18.95
CA LEU A 303 -15.06 19.82 -17.67
C LEU A 303 -14.13 20.29 -16.55
N SER A 304 -14.66 21.03 -15.58
CA SER A 304 -13.89 21.46 -14.42
C SER A 304 -14.57 21.06 -13.11
N ALA A 305 -13.80 20.52 -12.18
CA ALA A 305 -14.31 20.24 -10.85
C ALA A 305 -14.39 21.52 -10.03
N TYR A 306 -15.49 21.67 -9.29
CA TYR A 306 -15.71 22.81 -8.40
C TYR A 306 -15.96 22.40 -6.95
N GLY A 307 -16.13 21.11 -6.66
CA GLY A 307 -16.41 20.63 -5.33
C GLY A 307 -16.63 19.12 -5.28
N VAL A 308 -16.96 18.64 -4.09
CA VAL A 308 -17.28 17.24 -3.80
C VAL A 308 -18.62 17.14 -3.08
N LEU A 309 -19.38 16.10 -3.39
CA LEU A 309 -20.50 15.64 -2.56
C LEU A 309 -19.92 14.69 -1.50
N VAL A 310 -20.25 14.96 -0.25
CA VAL A 310 -19.78 14.18 0.90
C VAL A 310 -20.96 13.71 1.73
N ASN A 311 -20.78 12.57 2.38
CA ASN A 311 -21.66 12.06 3.43
C ASN A 311 -20.91 12.06 4.76
N TYR A 312 -21.42 12.81 5.73
CA TYR A 312 -20.90 12.84 7.10
C TYR A 312 -22.04 12.45 8.04
N LYS A 313 -21.90 11.31 8.71
CA LYS A 313 -22.92 10.80 9.65
C LYS A 313 -24.33 10.84 9.07
N ASN A 314 -24.52 10.29 7.87
CA ASN A 314 -25.79 10.24 7.12
C ASN A 314 -26.34 11.60 6.63
N HIS A 315 -25.56 12.68 6.71
CA HIS A 315 -25.90 13.97 6.12
C HIS A 315 -25.07 14.21 4.87
N SER A 316 -25.75 14.23 3.71
CA SER A 316 -25.11 14.54 2.43
C SER A 316 -25.12 16.04 2.15
N PHE A 317 -23.95 16.61 1.84
CA PHE A 317 -23.82 18.02 1.48
C PHE A 317 -22.61 18.27 0.57
N THR A 318 -22.51 19.48 0.03
CA THR A 318 -21.44 19.86 -0.89
C THR A 318 -20.36 20.67 -0.18
N ILE A 319 -19.10 20.36 -0.48
CA ILE A 319 -17.94 21.19 -0.13
C ILE A 319 -17.31 21.73 -1.41
N LYS A 320 -17.00 23.03 -1.45
CA LYS A 320 -16.57 23.72 -2.67
C LYS A 320 -15.10 24.12 -2.61
N LEU A 321 -14.45 24.02 -3.77
CA LEU A 321 -13.19 24.70 -4.01
C LEU A 321 -13.41 26.21 -3.98
N LYS A 322 -12.33 26.95 -3.75
CA LYS A 322 -12.29 28.39 -3.94
C LYS A 322 -12.64 28.74 -5.38
N THR A 323 -13.52 29.72 -5.55
CA THR A 323 -13.94 30.24 -6.86
C THR A 323 -13.89 31.76 -6.82
N ASN A 324 -13.71 32.39 -7.97
CA ASN A 324 -13.82 33.84 -8.09
C ASN A 324 -14.94 34.11 -9.09
N SER A 325 -15.95 34.88 -8.68
CA SER A 325 -17.14 35.15 -9.50
C SER A 325 -16.86 35.94 -10.78
N ILE A 326 -15.65 36.50 -10.93
CA ILE A 326 -15.31 37.44 -12.00
C ILE A 326 -14.38 36.77 -13.04
N ILE A 327 -13.30 36.07 -12.66
CA ILE A 327 -12.36 35.36 -13.56
C ILE A 327 -11.68 34.21 -12.79
N ASP A 328 -11.97 32.93 -13.12
CA ASP A 328 -11.31 31.77 -12.49
C ASP A 328 -9.78 31.74 -12.70
N GLN A 329 -9.29 32.37 -13.77
CA GLN A 329 -7.86 32.41 -14.11
C GLN A 329 -6.99 33.27 -13.16
N GLN A 330 -7.58 34.07 -12.27
CA GLN A 330 -6.83 34.92 -11.33
C GLN A 330 -6.71 34.33 -9.91
N ILE A 331 -7.12 33.08 -9.71
CA ILE A 331 -7.12 32.46 -8.38
C ILE A 331 -5.76 31.82 -8.11
N TRP A 332 -5.05 32.36 -7.12
CA TRP A 332 -3.83 31.76 -6.58
C TRP A 332 -3.96 31.35 -5.10
N PRO A 333 -3.52 30.13 -4.72
CA PRO A 333 -3.11 29.05 -5.62
C PRO A 333 -4.31 28.52 -6.42
N LYS A 334 -4.03 27.83 -7.53
CA LYS A 334 -5.06 27.17 -8.34
C LYS A 334 -5.74 26.09 -7.50
N PRO A 335 -7.08 26.16 -7.32
CA PRO A 335 -7.77 25.20 -6.46
C PRO A 335 -7.91 23.83 -7.12
N GLU A 336 -7.67 22.75 -6.35
CA GLU A 336 -7.72 21.38 -6.88
C GLU A 336 -8.30 20.37 -5.87
N ILE A 337 -9.01 19.36 -6.38
CA ILE A 337 -9.41 18.16 -5.63
C ILE A 337 -8.36 17.06 -5.87
N LEU A 338 -7.84 16.47 -4.80
CA LEU A 338 -6.78 15.48 -4.84
C LEU A 338 -7.32 14.17 -4.28
N LEU A 339 -7.40 13.12 -5.11
CA LEU A 339 -7.84 11.80 -4.68
C LEU A 339 -6.63 10.94 -4.27
N SER A 340 -6.70 10.37 -3.06
CA SER A 340 -5.75 9.42 -2.51
C SER A 340 -6.48 8.32 -1.70
N VAL A 341 -7.60 7.83 -2.22
CA VAL A 341 -8.52 6.92 -1.51
C VAL A 341 -8.15 5.43 -1.75
N GLY A 342 -7.16 5.18 -2.61
CA GLY A 342 -6.59 3.87 -2.89
C GLY A 342 -7.25 3.17 -4.07
N THR A 343 -6.63 2.06 -4.50
CA THR A 343 -6.95 1.35 -5.75
C THR A 343 -8.41 0.93 -5.92
N VAL A 344 -9.13 0.68 -4.82
CA VAL A 344 -10.55 0.29 -4.90
C VAL A 344 -11.48 1.50 -4.87
N LYS A 345 -11.24 2.45 -3.97
CA LYS A 345 -12.19 3.55 -3.70
C LYS A 345 -11.99 4.78 -4.59
N THR A 346 -10.78 4.99 -5.11
CA THR A 346 -10.54 6.05 -6.09
C THR A 346 -11.34 5.83 -7.39
N PRO A 347 -11.28 4.67 -8.07
CA PRO A 347 -12.11 4.45 -9.26
C PRO A 347 -13.60 4.50 -8.92
N GLU A 348 -14.03 4.00 -7.75
CA GLU A 348 -15.42 4.09 -7.30
C GLU A 348 -15.93 5.54 -7.28
N ILE A 349 -15.18 6.48 -6.71
CA ILE A 349 -15.55 7.91 -6.69
C ILE A 349 -15.65 8.44 -8.13
N LEU A 350 -14.70 8.09 -9.01
CA LEU A 350 -14.71 8.56 -10.40
C LEU A 350 -15.90 8.01 -11.20
N LEU A 351 -16.20 6.71 -11.06
CA LEU A 351 -17.36 6.06 -11.67
C LEU A 351 -18.66 6.72 -11.20
N ARG A 352 -18.81 7.01 -9.90
CA ARG A 352 -19.97 7.76 -9.38
C ARG A 352 -20.04 9.21 -9.84
N SER A 353 -18.91 9.77 -10.26
CA SER A 353 -18.80 11.13 -10.76
C SER A 353 -19.11 11.27 -12.25
N GLY A 354 -19.40 10.17 -12.96
CA GLY A 354 -19.61 10.22 -14.41
C GLY A 354 -18.33 10.12 -15.25
N VAL A 355 -17.22 9.68 -14.64
CA VAL A 355 -15.90 9.54 -15.27
C VAL A 355 -15.55 8.05 -15.33
N GLY A 356 -15.76 7.42 -16.49
CA GLY A 356 -15.47 5.99 -16.66
C GLY A 356 -15.90 5.40 -18.00
N PRO A 357 -15.77 4.07 -18.17
CA PRO A 357 -16.12 3.39 -19.41
C PRO A 357 -17.60 3.56 -19.77
N SER A 358 -17.92 3.57 -21.08
CA SER A 358 -19.32 3.72 -21.53
C SER A 358 -20.27 2.65 -20.98
N ARG A 359 -19.77 1.44 -20.74
CA ARG A 359 -20.55 0.32 -20.20
C ARG A 359 -21.08 0.54 -18.78
N GLU A 360 -20.44 1.44 -18.02
CA GLU A 360 -20.86 1.78 -16.65
C GLU A 360 -22.04 2.77 -16.62
N TYR A 361 -22.50 3.24 -17.79
CA TYR A 361 -23.61 4.18 -17.89
C TYR A 361 -24.62 3.61 -18.90
N PRO A 362 -25.57 2.76 -18.46
CA PRO A 362 -26.66 2.31 -19.32
C PRO A 362 -27.40 3.51 -19.91
N VAL A 363 -28.12 3.32 -21.02
CA VAL A 363 -28.70 4.41 -21.85
C VAL A 363 -29.41 5.48 -21.02
N PHE A 364 -30.17 5.09 -20.00
CA PHE A 364 -30.90 6.01 -19.11
C PHE A 364 -30.02 6.85 -18.17
N ASN A 365 -28.78 6.42 -17.88
CA ASN A 365 -27.82 7.15 -17.04
C ASN A 365 -26.81 7.99 -17.84
N GLN A 366 -26.91 8.02 -19.18
CA GLN A 366 -25.93 8.74 -20.01
C GLN A 366 -25.89 10.25 -19.76
N GLU A 367 -26.96 10.86 -19.24
CA GLU A 367 -27.00 12.29 -18.89
C GLU A 367 -25.97 12.67 -17.83
N HIS A 368 -25.55 11.72 -16.98
CA HIS A 368 -24.58 11.93 -15.91
C HIS A 368 -23.14 11.60 -16.32
N LYS A 369 -22.93 11.12 -17.54
CA LYS A 369 -21.61 10.77 -18.05
C LYS A 369 -20.94 11.99 -18.66
N TYR A 370 -19.72 12.30 -18.21
CA TYR A 370 -18.96 13.44 -18.71
C TYR A 370 -17.83 13.05 -19.66
N THR A 371 -17.15 11.93 -19.40
CA THR A 371 -16.03 11.48 -20.24
C THR A 371 -15.89 9.95 -20.25
N THR A 372 -15.31 9.41 -21.31
CA THR A 372 -15.02 7.98 -21.45
C THR A 372 -13.55 7.73 -21.17
N LEU A 373 -13.24 7.33 -19.93
CA LEU A 373 -11.89 6.93 -19.52
C LEU A 373 -11.94 5.48 -19.02
N PRO A 374 -10.83 4.73 -19.10
CA PRO A 374 -10.80 3.32 -18.68
C PRO A 374 -10.65 3.18 -17.15
N VAL A 375 -11.44 3.94 -16.39
CA VAL A 375 -11.48 3.87 -14.92
C VAL A 375 -11.94 2.49 -14.48
N GLY A 376 -11.24 1.93 -13.51
CA GLY A 376 -11.52 0.60 -12.97
C GLY A 376 -10.81 -0.52 -13.72
N GLU A 377 -10.31 -0.30 -14.94
CA GLU A 377 -9.58 -1.32 -15.70
C GLU A 377 -8.15 -1.52 -15.19
N ASN A 378 -7.47 -2.58 -15.67
CA ASN A 378 -6.05 -2.86 -15.34
C ASN A 378 -5.81 -3.13 -13.84
N LEU A 379 -6.81 -3.61 -13.11
CA LEU A 379 -6.61 -4.04 -11.73
C LEU A 379 -5.63 -5.22 -11.71
N HIS A 380 -4.58 -5.11 -10.91
CA HIS A 380 -3.67 -6.21 -10.64
C HIS A 380 -3.01 -6.05 -9.28
N ASP A 381 -2.43 -7.13 -8.78
CA ASP A 381 -1.74 -7.25 -7.49
C ASP A 381 -0.71 -8.38 -7.64
N HIS A 382 0.18 -8.53 -6.68
CA HIS A 382 1.01 -9.72 -6.55
C HIS A 382 0.17 -10.88 -5.98
N PRO A 383 -0.27 -11.88 -6.78
CA PRO A 383 -0.87 -13.08 -6.21
C PRO A 383 0.21 -13.84 -5.42
N MET A 384 -0.19 -14.44 -4.30
CA MET A 384 0.72 -15.21 -3.46
C MET A 384 0.15 -16.56 -3.04
N ILE A 385 1.03 -17.46 -2.66
CA ILE A 385 0.70 -18.65 -1.89
C ILE A 385 1.54 -18.66 -0.60
N GLY A 386 0.93 -19.00 0.52
CA GLY A 386 1.66 -19.26 1.76
C GLY A 386 1.96 -20.74 1.89
N LEU A 387 3.22 -21.12 2.09
CA LEU A 387 3.61 -22.47 2.48
C LEU A 387 4.00 -22.49 3.96
N ILE A 388 3.34 -23.33 4.73
CA ILE A 388 3.73 -23.57 6.12
C ILE A 388 4.89 -24.55 6.12
N CYS A 389 5.94 -24.24 6.86
CA CYS A 389 7.07 -25.12 7.05
C CYS A 389 7.28 -25.42 8.53
N SER A 390 7.50 -26.69 8.87
CA SER A 390 7.92 -27.06 10.22
C SER A 390 9.42 -26.81 10.39
N VAL A 391 9.78 -26.26 11.55
CA VAL A 391 11.17 -26.06 11.95
C VAL A 391 11.53 -27.00 13.08
N ILE A 392 12.29 -28.05 12.76
CA ILE A 392 12.80 -29.01 13.74
C ILE A 392 14.09 -28.44 14.33
N ASN A 393 14.24 -28.53 15.65
CA ASN A 393 15.34 -27.98 16.44
C ASN A 393 15.49 -26.44 16.42
N GLY A 394 14.49 -25.71 15.91
CA GLY A 394 14.42 -24.25 15.97
C GLY A 394 13.40 -23.74 17.00
N THR A 395 13.47 -22.45 17.31
CA THR A 395 12.45 -21.75 18.09
C THR A 395 11.83 -20.67 17.20
N THR A 396 10.50 -20.63 17.10
CA THR A 396 9.80 -19.54 16.39
C THR A 396 9.06 -18.63 17.35
N VAL A 397 8.55 -17.51 16.84
CA VAL A 397 7.78 -16.55 17.64
C VAL A 397 6.37 -17.10 17.82
N THR A 398 6.11 -17.65 19.02
CA THR A 398 4.80 -18.23 19.39
C THR A 398 4.08 -17.38 20.44
N THR A 399 2.76 -17.54 20.58
CA THR A 399 1.96 -16.90 21.65
C THR A 399 2.53 -17.17 23.05
N LYS A 400 3.13 -18.36 23.24
CA LYS A 400 3.85 -18.74 24.47
C LYS A 400 5.15 -17.95 24.68
N SER A 401 5.78 -17.47 23.60
CA SER A 401 7.01 -16.69 23.65
C SER A 401 6.79 -15.25 24.15
N LEU A 402 5.56 -14.70 24.08
CA LEU A 402 5.22 -13.38 24.66
C LEU A 402 5.03 -13.46 26.18
N THR A 403 6.16 -13.50 26.88
CA THR A 403 6.21 -13.42 28.34
C THR A 403 6.17 -11.98 28.84
N LEU A 404 5.86 -11.78 30.13
CA LEU A 404 5.98 -10.46 30.78
C LEU A 404 7.40 -9.87 30.66
N LEU A 405 8.41 -10.74 30.61
CA LEU A 405 9.80 -10.33 30.39
C LEU A 405 10.02 -9.73 29.00
N GLU A 406 9.38 -10.26 27.96
CA GLU A 406 9.48 -9.69 26.61
C GLU A 406 8.80 -8.33 26.50
N ILE A 407 7.68 -8.14 27.22
CA ILE A 407 7.04 -6.83 27.36
C ILE A 407 8.00 -5.85 28.05
N PHE A 408 8.64 -6.27 29.14
CA PHE A 408 9.61 -5.45 29.86
C PHE A 408 10.82 -5.08 28.99
N LYS A 409 11.42 -6.06 28.29
CA LYS A 409 12.54 -5.81 27.35
C LYS A 409 12.15 -4.80 26.27
N TYR A 410 10.94 -4.90 25.74
CA TYR A 410 10.47 -3.97 24.72
C TYR A 410 10.38 -2.54 25.24
N TYR A 411 9.63 -2.31 26.32
CA TYR A 411 9.40 -0.96 26.83
C TYR A 411 10.64 -0.34 27.47
N TRP A 412 11.48 -1.14 28.14
CA TRP A 412 12.63 -0.62 28.89
C TRP A 412 13.93 -0.61 28.09
N GLN A 413 14.10 -1.51 27.12
CA GLN A 413 15.35 -1.65 26.36
C GLN A 413 15.18 -1.35 24.85
N GLY A 414 13.95 -1.20 24.35
CA GLY A 414 13.69 -1.08 22.91
C GLY A 414 14.17 -2.30 22.12
N LYS A 415 14.07 -3.49 22.72
CA LYS A 415 14.59 -4.77 22.18
C LYS A 415 13.63 -5.92 22.49
N GLY A 416 13.88 -7.08 21.88
CA GLY A 416 13.14 -8.32 22.14
C GLY A 416 12.11 -8.65 21.06
N LEU A 417 11.28 -9.66 21.33
CA LEU A 417 10.36 -10.22 20.32
C LEU A 417 9.41 -9.17 19.74
N LEU A 418 8.85 -8.32 20.59
CA LEU A 418 7.88 -7.30 20.19
C LEU A 418 8.45 -6.26 19.20
N SER A 419 9.78 -6.08 19.17
CA SER A 419 10.46 -5.16 18.26
C SER A 419 10.62 -5.70 16.83
N GLN A 420 10.29 -6.97 16.58
CA GLN A 420 10.43 -7.60 15.27
C GLN A 420 9.27 -7.21 14.35
N ALA A 421 9.59 -6.64 13.19
CA ALA A 421 8.61 -6.31 12.15
C ALA A 421 7.97 -7.58 11.58
N SER A 422 6.74 -7.90 12.02
CA SER A 422 5.96 -9.08 11.56
C SER A 422 6.74 -10.40 11.61
N ALA A 423 7.70 -10.54 12.54
CA ALA A 423 8.64 -11.67 12.61
C ALA A 423 9.33 -12.01 11.28
N LEU A 424 9.46 -11.03 10.38
CA LEU A 424 10.16 -11.15 9.11
C LEU A 424 11.62 -11.52 9.37
N THR A 425 12.16 -12.42 8.55
CA THR A 425 13.57 -12.85 8.67
C THR A 425 14.36 -12.51 7.41
N SER A 426 13.80 -12.82 6.25
CA SER A 426 14.50 -12.74 4.96
C SER A 426 13.51 -12.46 3.84
N ILE A 427 14.00 -11.80 2.79
CA ILE A 427 13.31 -11.75 1.50
C ILE A 427 14.28 -12.27 0.43
N GLY A 428 13.80 -13.19 -0.38
CA GLY A 428 14.52 -13.74 -1.52
C GLY A 428 13.81 -13.41 -2.82
N TYR A 429 14.59 -13.21 -3.87
CA TYR A 429 14.13 -12.88 -5.21
C TYR A 429 14.70 -13.89 -6.21
N TYR A 430 13.85 -14.44 -7.06
CA TYR A 430 14.21 -15.46 -8.04
C TYR A 430 13.61 -15.14 -9.40
N ARG A 431 14.38 -15.40 -10.46
CA ARG A 431 13.87 -15.39 -11.83
C ARG A 431 13.61 -16.81 -12.32
N THR A 432 12.36 -17.07 -12.67
CA THR A 432 11.96 -18.31 -13.32
C THR A 432 12.63 -18.48 -14.68
N SER A 433 12.58 -19.70 -15.20
CA SER A 433 13.02 -19.99 -16.57
C SER A 433 12.24 -19.15 -17.60
N TYR A 434 10.94 -18.94 -17.38
CA TYR A 434 10.12 -18.09 -18.24
C TYR A 434 10.59 -16.64 -18.26
N GLN A 435 10.91 -16.08 -17.10
CA GLN A 435 11.40 -14.71 -16.97
C GLN A 435 12.78 -14.55 -17.63
N LYS A 436 13.66 -15.55 -17.46
CA LYS A 436 14.98 -15.60 -18.11
C LYS A 436 14.89 -15.70 -19.63
N LEU A 437 13.98 -16.52 -20.15
CA LEU A 437 13.75 -16.69 -21.58
C LEU A 437 13.27 -15.40 -22.26
N GLU A 438 12.51 -14.57 -21.52
CA GLU A 438 12.04 -13.27 -22.00
C GLU A 438 13.12 -12.19 -21.97
N GLY A 439 14.29 -12.48 -21.41
CA GLY A 439 15.37 -11.52 -21.27
C GLY A 439 15.10 -10.43 -20.23
N ASP A 440 14.06 -10.59 -19.40
CA ASP A 440 13.71 -9.64 -18.35
C ASP A 440 14.68 -9.82 -17.16
N SER A 441 15.32 -8.72 -16.78
CA SER A 441 16.29 -8.65 -15.68
C SER A 441 15.61 -8.75 -14.31
N ARG A 442 14.31 -8.45 -14.23
CA ARG A 442 13.55 -8.39 -12.98
C ARG A 442 13.20 -9.78 -12.47
N PRO A 443 13.36 -10.07 -11.16
CA PRO A 443 12.78 -11.27 -10.54
C PRO A 443 11.25 -11.27 -10.67
N ASP A 444 10.69 -12.44 -10.94
CA ASP A 444 9.24 -12.64 -11.01
C ASP A 444 8.71 -13.39 -9.79
N ILE A 445 9.59 -13.93 -8.92
CA ILE A 445 9.19 -14.58 -7.67
C ILE A 445 9.85 -13.90 -6.47
N GLN A 446 9.03 -13.58 -5.47
CA GLN A 446 9.46 -13.15 -4.13
C GLN A 446 9.18 -14.23 -3.09
N TYR A 447 10.18 -14.59 -2.31
CA TYR A 447 10.08 -15.44 -1.13
C TYR A 447 10.17 -14.58 0.13
N THR A 448 9.06 -14.42 0.85
CA THR A 448 9.04 -13.67 2.12
C THR A 448 8.98 -14.67 3.27
N VAL A 449 10.02 -14.69 4.10
CA VAL A 449 10.19 -15.68 5.17
C VAL A 449 9.76 -15.09 6.51
N ILE A 450 8.64 -15.58 7.05
CA ILE A 450 8.01 -15.09 8.29
C ILE A 450 8.12 -16.15 9.38
N SER A 451 8.62 -15.76 10.56
CA SER A 451 8.89 -16.65 11.70
C SER A 451 7.86 -16.57 12.84
N ALA A 452 6.61 -16.25 12.53
CA ALA A 452 5.50 -16.20 13.50
C ALA A 452 4.30 -17.02 13.02
N SER A 453 4.11 -18.22 13.57
CA SER A 453 2.94 -19.06 13.23
C SER A 453 1.77 -18.92 14.22
N PRO A 454 1.99 -18.81 15.55
CA PRO A 454 0.86 -18.76 16.48
C PRO A 454 0.27 -17.37 16.72
N PHE A 455 1.00 -16.29 16.49
CA PHE A 455 0.42 -14.94 16.62
C PHE A 455 -0.65 -14.66 15.59
N GLU A 456 -0.60 -15.38 14.48
CA GLU A 456 -1.33 -15.03 13.27
C GLU A 456 -2.23 -16.18 12.82
N LYS A 457 -2.29 -17.33 13.49
CA LYS A 457 -3.08 -18.49 13.01
C LYS A 457 -4.53 -18.09 12.69
N ASP A 458 -5.25 -17.57 13.68
CA ASP A 458 -6.65 -17.14 13.50
C ASP A 458 -6.73 -15.97 12.52
N THR A 459 -5.76 -15.04 12.58
CA THR A 459 -5.71 -13.91 11.65
C THR A 459 -5.53 -14.37 10.21
N PHE A 460 -4.66 -15.34 9.96
CA PHE A 460 -4.31 -15.86 8.64
C PHE A 460 -5.43 -16.77 8.10
N GLU A 461 -6.07 -17.57 8.95
CA GLU A 461 -7.29 -18.30 8.60
C GLU A 461 -8.40 -17.35 8.14
N ASN A 462 -8.67 -16.32 8.95
CA ASN A 462 -9.75 -15.38 8.70
C ASN A 462 -9.46 -14.48 7.50
N LEU A 463 -8.27 -13.87 7.41
CA LEU A 463 -7.87 -13.03 6.28
C LEU A 463 -7.70 -13.84 4.98
N GLY A 464 -7.26 -15.08 5.10
CA GLY A 464 -7.17 -16.01 3.97
C GLY A 464 -8.53 -16.54 3.51
N ASN A 465 -9.62 -16.24 4.23
CA ASN A 465 -10.98 -16.68 3.92
C ASN A 465 -11.13 -18.21 3.76
N PHE A 466 -10.36 -18.97 4.54
CA PHE A 466 -10.41 -20.43 4.48
C PHE A 466 -11.74 -20.93 5.08
N ASN A 467 -12.31 -21.98 4.48
CA ASN A 467 -13.32 -22.79 5.16
C ASN A 467 -12.63 -23.80 6.10
N PRO A 468 -13.33 -24.30 7.15
CA PRO A 468 -12.71 -25.12 8.17
C PRO A 468 -12.02 -26.38 7.63
N SER A 469 -12.59 -27.05 6.62
CA SER A 469 -11.99 -28.27 6.04
C SER A 469 -10.73 -27.96 5.24
N THR A 470 -10.76 -26.89 4.44
CA THR A 470 -9.60 -26.41 3.67
C THR A 470 -8.50 -25.94 4.61
N TRP A 471 -8.85 -25.23 5.68
CA TRP A 471 -7.89 -24.80 6.70
C TRP A 471 -7.22 -25.97 7.40
N TYR A 472 -7.99 -26.98 7.80
CA TYR A 472 -7.47 -28.20 8.41
C TYR A 472 -6.45 -28.91 7.50
N GLN A 473 -6.76 -29.03 6.20
CA GLN A 473 -5.84 -29.61 5.21
C GLN A 473 -4.61 -28.73 4.96
N TYR A 474 -4.80 -27.40 4.98
CA TYR A 474 -3.75 -26.40 4.81
C TYR A 474 -2.72 -26.46 5.95
N MET A 475 -3.17 -26.50 7.21
CA MET A 475 -2.28 -26.59 8.38
C MET A 475 -1.69 -28.00 8.57
N LYS A 476 -2.44 -29.07 8.25
CA LYS A 476 -2.20 -30.47 8.69
C LYS A 476 -2.16 -30.60 10.23
N ASP A 477 -2.48 -31.81 10.72
CA ASP A 477 -2.75 -32.14 12.14
C ASP A 477 -2.05 -31.23 13.15
N GLU A 478 -2.86 -30.31 13.70
CA GLU A 478 -2.46 -29.26 14.63
C GLU A 478 -1.81 -29.82 15.90
N ASN A 479 -2.07 -31.10 16.20
CA ASN A 479 -1.51 -31.78 17.36
C ASN A 479 -0.15 -32.43 17.09
N SER A 480 0.33 -32.44 15.85
CA SER A 480 1.65 -33.00 15.56
C SER A 480 2.73 -32.06 16.11
N LYS A 481 3.69 -32.64 16.85
CA LYS A 481 4.83 -31.91 17.43
C LYS A 481 5.63 -31.12 16.40
N ASP A 482 5.55 -31.51 15.12
CA ASP A 482 6.19 -30.83 14.01
C ASP A 482 5.68 -29.39 13.81
N PHE A 483 4.45 -29.05 14.24
CA PHE A 483 3.90 -27.68 14.16
C PHE A 483 4.06 -26.87 15.45
N GLU A 484 4.91 -27.28 16.40
CA GLU A 484 5.20 -26.44 17.57
C GLU A 484 5.93 -25.14 17.19
N ASN A 485 6.76 -25.17 16.14
CA ASN A 485 7.56 -24.02 15.69
C ASN A 485 7.47 -23.78 14.17
N PRO A 486 6.30 -23.43 13.61
CA PRO A 486 6.20 -23.25 12.16
C PRO A 486 6.72 -21.89 11.73
N ILE A 487 7.18 -21.84 10.48
CA ILE A 487 7.40 -20.61 9.73
C ILE A 487 6.45 -20.57 8.54
N VAL A 488 6.16 -19.38 8.04
CA VAL A 488 5.37 -19.17 6.83
C VAL A 488 6.29 -18.62 5.74
N LEU A 489 6.35 -19.33 4.63
CA LEU A 489 7.03 -18.90 3.42
C LEU A 489 5.98 -18.38 2.44
N LEU A 490 5.89 -17.06 2.29
CA LEU A 490 5.01 -16.46 1.28
C LEU A 490 5.76 -16.41 -0.05
N ILE A 491 5.15 -16.97 -1.08
CA ILE A 491 5.69 -17.03 -2.44
C ILE A 491 4.79 -16.18 -3.31
N SER A 492 5.27 -15.01 -3.72
CA SER A 492 4.50 -14.03 -4.49
C SER A 492 5.01 -13.93 -5.93
N LEU A 493 4.09 -13.83 -6.88
CA LEU A 493 4.40 -13.46 -8.26
C LEU A 493 4.53 -11.94 -8.36
N LEU A 494 5.69 -11.44 -8.78
CA LEU A 494 6.01 -10.01 -8.85
C LEU A 494 5.60 -9.34 -10.16
N ASN A 495 5.54 -10.10 -11.25
CA ASN A 495 5.25 -9.57 -12.59
C ASN A 495 4.05 -10.29 -13.22
N PRO A 496 2.85 -10.19 -12.62
CA PRO A 496 1.66 -10.87 -13.13
C PRO A 496 1.23 -10.32 -14.49
N ARG A 497 0.70 -11.18 -15.35
CA ARG A 497 0.10 -10.82 -16.64
C ARG A 497 -1.40 -10.69 -16.58
N SER A 498 -2.06 -11.44 -15.69
CA SER A 498 -3.47 -11.32 -15.41
C SER A 498 -3.86 -9.86 -15.13
N ARG A 499 -4.97 -9.42 -15.73
CA ARG A 499 -5.56 -8.09 -15.50
C ARG A 499 -7.05 -8.23 -15.24
N GLY A 500 -7.47 -7.59 -14.16
CA GLY A 500 -8.83 -7.51 -13.70
C GLY A 500 -9.44 -6.13 -13.87
N ASN A 501 -10.57 -5.91 -13.20
CA ASN A 501 -11.27 -4.64 -13.18
C ASN A 501 -12.07 -4.38 -11.88
N ILE A 502 -12.52 -3.13 -11.75
CA ILE A 502 -13.50 -2.65 -10.78
C ILE A 502 -14.64 -2.01 -11.55
N THR A 503 -15.86 -2.49 -11.33
CA THR A 503 -17.07 -1.95 -11.98
C THR A 503 -18.09 -1.57 -10.93
N MET A 504 -19.06 -0.72 -11.27
CA MET A 504 -20.20 -0.47 -10.41
C MET A 504 -21.01 -1.76 -10.21
N GLU A 505 -21.52 -1.95 -8.99
CA GLU A 505 -22.50 -3.00 -8.72
C GLU A 505 -23.92 -2.45 -8.92
N TYR A 506 -24.72 -3.22 -9.64
CA TYR A 506 -26.14 -2.95 -9.88
C TYR A 506 -26.97 -4.08 -9.30
N ASP A 507 -28.13 -3.73 -8.76
CA ASP A 507 -29.14 -4.70 -8.35
C ASP A 507 -29.90 -5.26 -9.56
N ASP A 508 -30.84 -6.17 -9.30
CA ASP A 508 -31.67 -6.81 -10.33
C ASP A 508 -32.60 -5.81 -11.08
N SER A 509 -32.73 -4.57 -10.60
CA SER A 509 -33.47 -3.48 -11.24
C SER A 509 -32.57 -2.48 -11.98
N ASP A 510 -31.32 -2.87 -12.24
CA ASP A 510 -30.27 -2.04 -12.85
C ASP A 510 -30.00 -0.73 -12.09
N GLN A 511 -30.30 -0.69 -10.79
CA GLN A 511 -29.97 0.45 -9.94
C GLN A 511 -28.62 0.24 -9.24
N PRO A 512 -27.74 1.26 -9.20
CA PRO A 512 -26.48 1.16 -8.48
C PRO A 512 -26.72 0.84 -6.99
N THR A 513 -26.11 -0.24 -6.49
CA THR A 513 -26.25 -0.64 -5.07
C THR A 513 -25.51 0.30 -4.12
N GLY A 514 -24.61 1.15 -4.67
CA GLY A 514 -23.66 1.91 -3.89
C GLY A 514 -22.43 1.10 -3.47
N ASN A 515 -22.14 -0.02 -4.15
CA ASN A 515 -20.88 -0.76 -4.02
C ASN A 515 -20.22 -0.96 -5.39
N VAL A 516 -19.03 -1.57 -5.38
CA VAL A 516 -18.30 -1.97 -6.59
C VAL A 516 -18.03 -3.46 -6.59
N LYS A 517 -17.97 -4.07 -7.77
CA LYS A 517 -17.48 -5.43 -7.97
C LYS A 517 -15.98 -5.37 -8.19
N ILE A 518 -15.22 -6.13 -7.39
CA ILE A 518 -13.75 -6.18 -7.48
C ILE A 518 -13.35 -7.52 -8.08
N ASN A 519 -12.90 -7.53 -9.33
CA ASN A 519 -12.47 -8.75 -10.00
C ASN A 519 -10.99 -8.66 -10.39
N PRO A 520 -10.04 -9.12 -9.56
CA PRO A 520 -8.61 -9.08 -9.88
C PRO A 520 -8.20 -10.06 -11.00
N SER A 521 -9.04 -11.04 -11.35
CA SER A 521 -8.75 -12.03 -12.40
C SER A 521 -7.41 -12.76 -12.20
N TYR A 522 -7.09 -13.10 -10.94
CA TYR A 522 -5.84 -13.79 -10.62
C TYR A 522 -5.72 -15.10 -11.39
N LEU A 523 -4.54 -15.35 -11.95
CA LEU A 523 -4.17 -16.59 -12.62
C LEU A 523 -5.01 -16.97 -13.85
N CYS A 524 -5.79 -16.03 -14.41
CA CYS A 524 -6.42 -16.19 -15.71
C CYS A 524 -5.39 -16.36 -16.84
N GLU A 525 -4.19 -15.79 -16.69
CA GLU A 525 -3.07 -16.04 -17.59
C GLU A 525 -2.29 -17.30 -17.16
N LEU A 526 -2.24 -18.32 -18.03
CA LEU A 526 -1.53 -19.58 -17.75
C LEU A 526 -0.04 -19.37 -17.42
N SER A 527 0.55 -18.33 -18.00
CA SER A 527 1.90 -17.87 -17.72
C SER A 527 2.14 -17.57 -16.23
N ASP A 528 1.16 -17.00 -15.54
CA ASP A 528 1.25 -16.63 -14.12
C ASP A 528 1.25 -17.89 -13.25
N VAL A 529 0.39 -18.86 -13.60
CA VAL A 529 0.34 -20.18 -12.95
C VAL A 529 1.69 -20.88 -13.08
N ASN A 530 2.24 -20.96 -14.29
CA ASN A 530 3.48 -21.67 -14.56
C ASN A 530 4.68 -21.10 -13.78
N ARG A 531 4.76 -19.79 -13.64
CA ARG A 531 5.81 -19.11 -12.87
C ARG A 531 5.73 -19.42 -11.38
N LEU A 532 4.53 -19.35 -10.80
CA LEU A 532 4.32 -19.74 -9.40
C LEU A 532 4.64 -21.21 -9.15
N VAL A 533 4.21 -22.10 -10.05
CA VAL A 533 4.51 -23.54 -9.97
C VAL A 533 6.03 -23.77 -10.00
N GLU A 534 6.75 -23.13 -10.92
CA GLU A 534 8.22 -23.23 -10.96
C GLU A 534 8.86 -22.70 -9.68
N GLY A 535 8.43 -21.54 -9.19
CA GLY A 535 8.94 -20.95 -7.95
C GLY A 535 8.73 -21.87 -6.73
N ILE A 536 7.59 -22.54 -6.64
CA ILE A 536 7.32 -23.50 -5.55
C ILE A 536 8.19 -24.75 -5.69
N ILE A 537 8.31 -25.32 -6.89
CA ILE A 537 9.14 -26.50 -7.13
C ILE A 537 10.61 -26.19 -6.83
N TRP A 538 11.09 -25.02 -7.23
CA TRP A 538 12.47 -24.59 -7.01
C TRP A 538 12.80 -24.56 -5.53
N ILE A 539 11.98 -23.88 -4.70
CA ILE A 539 12.26 -23.79 -3.27
C ILE A 539 12.07 -25.14 -2.58
N TYR A 540 11.05 -25.90 -2.97
CA TYR A 540 10.79 -27.24 -2.43
C TYR A 540 11.98 -28.19 -2.64
N LYS A 541 12.49 -28.26 -3.88
CA LYS A 541 13.68 -29.05 -4.23
C LYS A 541 14.92 -28.58 -3.46
N THR A 542 15.12 -27.27 -3.36
CA THR A 542 16.29 -26.68 -2.69
C THR A 542 16.30 -26.97 -1.19
N MET A 543 15.13 -26.87 -0.53
CA MET A 543 14.99 -27.22 0.89
C MET A 543 15.25 -28.71 1.14
N HIS A 544 14.74 -29.60 0.28
CA HIS A 544 15.05 -31.04 0.34
C HIS A 544 16.55 -31.31 0.20
N TYR A 545 17.23 -30.63 -0.73
CA TYR A 545 18.68 -30.75 -0.88
C TYR A 545 19.44 -30.36 0.37
N ILE A 546 19.12 -29.20 0.95
CA ILE A 546 19.79 -28.73 2.18
C ILE A 546 19.56 -29.72 3.31
N ASN A 547 18.33 -30.19 3.49
CA ASN A 547 17.99 -31.13 4.55
C ASN A 547 18.73 -32.47 4.41
N GLU A 548 18.86 -33.01 3.19
CA GLU A 548 19.58 -34.27 2.95
C GLU A 548 21.11 -34.12 3.13
N LYS A 549 21.66 -32.93 2.82
CA LYS A 549 23.09 -32.66 2.88
C LYS A 549 23.52 -31.88 4.13
N ILE A 550 22.66 -31.73 5.12
CA ILE A 550 22.87 -30.82 6.26
C ILE A 550 24.20 -31.07 7.00
N ASP A 551 24.58 -32.34 7.16
CA ASP A 551 25.85 -32.74 7.80
C ASP A 551 27.09 -32.33 7.01
N LYS A 552 26.99 -32.32 5.67
CA LYS A 552 28.08 -31.96 4.77
C LYS A 552 28.18 -30.46 4.53
N LEU A 553 27.05 -29.74 4.60
CA LEU A 553 26.97 -28.32 4.28
C LEU A 553 27.60 -27.40 5.34
N ASN A 554 28.17 -27.96 6.42
CA ASN A 554 28.86 -27.22 7.47
C ASN A 554 28.07 -25.98 7.98
N LEU A 555 26.74 -26.10 8.09
CA LEU A 555 25.92 -25.10 8.80
C LEU A 555 26.27 -25.02 10.32
N ARG A 556 27.28 -25.77 10.76
CA ARG A 556 27.86 -25.86 12.11
C ARG A 556 28.40 -24.54 12.65
N GLU A 557 28.84 -23.61 11.79
CA GLU A 557 29.37 -22.32 12.28
C GLU A 557 28.30 -21.47 12.98
N ILE A 558 27.01 -21.78 12.80
CA ILE A 558 25.91 -20.91 13.25
C ILE A 558 25.32 -21.38 14.59
N ASN A 559 25.50 -22.65 14.97
CA ASN A 559 25.38 -23.09 16.37
C ASN A 559 25.96 -24.50 16.51
N LYS A 560 26.93 -24.70 17.40
CA LYS A 560 27.58 -26.02 17.60
C LYS A 560 26.63 -27.14 18.06
N GLU A 561 25.39 -26.82 18.45
CA GLU A 561 24.50 -27.81 19.09
C GLU A 561 23.14 -28.05 18.44
N ARG A 562 22.70 -27.29 17.41
CA ARG A 562 21.37 -27.50 16.80
C ARG A 562 21.37 -27.23 15.30
N GLN A 563 21.47 -28.29 14.50
CA GLN A 563 21.16 -28.23 13.08
C GLN A 563 19.66 -27.96 12.88
N ILE A 564 19.34 -26.86 12.21
CA ILE A 564 17.97 -26.49 11.85
C ILE A 564 17.52 -27.27 10.61
N VAL A 565 16.40 -27.97 10.70
CA VAL A 565 15.79 -28.67 9.56
C VAL A 565 14.44 -28.03 9.29
N ILE A 566 14.25 -27.51 8.08
CA ILE A 566 13.00 -26.85 7.66
C ILE A 566 12.30 -27.75 6.65
N LYS A 567 11.10 -28.24 6.96
CA LYS A 567 10.33 -29.11 6.07
C LYS A 567 9.07 -28.40 5.58
N PRO A 568 8.91 -28.15 4.26
CA PRO A 568 7.69 -27.56 3.73
C PRO A 568 6.54 -28.57 3.80
N HIS A 569 5.38 -28.11 4.25
CA HIS A 569 4.12 -28.86 4.18
C HIS A 569 3.38 -28.46 2.90
N LEU A 570 3.10 -29.45 2.05
CA LEU A 570 2.28 -29.29 0.86
C LEU A 570 0.91 -29.90 1.17
N PRO A 571 -0.17 -29.09 1.23
CA PRO A 571 -1.49 -29.61 1.54
C PRO A 571 -2.02 -30.54 0.45
N HIS A 572 -2.94 -31.42 0.81
CA HIS A 572 -3.65 -32.28 -0.13
C HIS A 572 -5.15 -31.98 -0.05
N PHE A 573 -5.70 -31.58 -1.20
CA PHE A 573 -7.14 -31.39 -1.41
C PHE A 573 -7.65 -32.57 -2.22
N SER A 574 -8.84 -33.09 -1.91
CA SER A 574 -9.42 -34.31 -2.50
C SER A 574 -9.51 -34.31 -4.03
N GLU A 575 -9.65 -33.15 -4.65
CA GLU A 575 -9.79 -32.94 -6.09
C GLU A 575 -8.44 -32.67 -6.77
N CYS A 576 -7.38 -32.46 -5.98
CA CYS A 576 -6.02 -32.34 -6.47
C CYS A 576 -5.33 -33.71 -6.43
N PRO A 577 -4.48 -34.03 -7.42
CA PRO A 577 -3.59 -35.18 -7.33
C PRO A 577 -2.74 -35.12 -6.06
N GLU A 578 -2.47 -36.28 -5.46
CA GLU A 578 -1.57 -36.37 -4.31
C GLU A 578 -0.16 -35.92 -4.73
N VAL A 579 0.46 -35.08 -3.90
CA VAL A 579 1.84 -34.64 -4.10
C VAL A 579 2.77 -35.86 -3.93
N PRO A 580 3.59 -36.19 -4.94
CA PRO A 580 4.49 -37.33 -4.84
C PRO A 580 5.55 -37.07 -3.76
N LYS A 581 5.83 -38.08 -2.92
CA LYS A 581 6.79 -37.97 -1.83
C LYS A 581 8.22 -38.15 -2.36
N ALA A 582 9.06 -37.14 -2.21
CA ALA A 582 10.50 -37.26 -2.46
C ALA A 582 11.17 -38.04 -1.32
N THR A 583 11.61 -39.26 -1.58
CA THR A 583 12.36 -40.09 -0.60
C THR A 583 13.87 -39.86 -0.66
N SER A 584 14.37 -39.33 -1.77
CA SER A 584 15.77 -38.94 -1.97
C SER A 584 15.87 -37.86 -3.03
N LEU A 585 17.01 -37.18 -3.09
CA LEU A 585 17.30 -36.20 -4.14
C LEU A 585 17.18 -36.74 -5.57
N HIS A 586 17.39 -38.05 -5.78
CA HIS A 586 17.30 -38.69 -7.10
C HIS A 586 15.87 -38.64 -7.68
N CYS A 587 14.83 -38.48 -6.84
CA CYS A 587 13.46 -38.29 -7.33
C CYS A 587 13.36 -37.06 -8.24
N PHE A 588 14.09 -35.98 -7.97
CA PHE A 588 14.06 -34.75 -8.77
C PHE A 588 14.79 -34.87 -10.12
N GLU A 589 15.45 -35.99 -10.39
CA GLU A 589 16.07 -36.31 -11.67
C GLU A 589 15.14 -37.17 -12.55
N GLN A 590 14.07 -37.74 -11.96
CA GLN A 590 13.11 -38.57 -12.67
C GLN A 590 12.00 -37.71 -13.28
N ALA A 591 11.90 -37.72 -14.61
CA ALA A 591 10.90 -36.93 -15.34
C ALA A 591 9.46 -37.20 -14.88
N GLU A 592 9.10 -38.45 -14.64
CA GLU A 592 7.76 -38.83 -14.16
C GLU A 592 7.44 -38.22 -12.78
N PHE A 593 8.42 -38.20 -11.87
CA PHE A 593 8.24 -37.60 -10.55
C PHE A 593 8.03 -36.08 -10.67
N VAL A 594 8.86 -35.41 -11.46
CA VAL A 594 8.79 -33.96 -11.67
C VAL A 594 7.45 -33.57 -12.30
N GLU A 595 6.95 -34.35 -13.27
CA GLU A 595 5.66 -34.07 -13.91
C GLU A 595 4.50 -34.25 -12.93
N LYS A 596 4.46 -35.34 -12.16
CA LYS A 596 3.44 -35.53 -11.11
C LYS A 596 3.48 -34.42 -10.07
N LEU A 597 4.67 -33.99 -9.67
CA LEU A 597 4.85 -32.88 -8.75
C LEU A 597 4.28 -31.58 -9.35
N LYS A 598 4.60 -31.28 -10.61
CA LYS A 598 4.10 -30.09 -11.31
C LYS A 598 2.58 -30.02 -11.34
N ILE A 599 1.92 -31.11 -11.73
CA ILE A 599 0.45 -31.18 -11.80
C ILE A 599 -0.17 -30.97 -10.41
N ALA A 600 0.39 -31.59 -9.37
CA ALA A 600 -0.09 -31.43 -8.01
C ALA A 600 0.07 -29.97 -7.53
N ILE A 601 1.25 -29.37 -7.71
CA ILE A 601 1.51 -27.97 -7.33
C ILE A 601 0.63 -26.99 -8.10
N GLU A 602 0.37 -27.22 -9.39
CA GLU A 602 -0.55 -26.40 -10.17
C GLU A 602 -1.95 -26.37 -9.54
N CYS A 603 -2.45 -27.54 -9.13
CA CYS A 603 -3.74 -27.63 -8.46
C CYS A 603 -3.74 -26.88 -7.12
N LEU A 604 -2.64 -26.95 -6.34
CA LEU A 604 -2.50 -26.18 -5.11
C LEU A 604 -2.50 -24.67 -5.36
N VAL A 605 -1.75 -24.20 -6.35
CA VAL A 605 -1.71 -22.79 -6.75
C VAL A 605 -3.13 -22.30 -7.07
N LYS A 606 -3.88 -23.01 -7.91
CA LYS A 606 -5.26 -22.63 -8.26
C LYS A 606 -6.22 -22.71 -7.06
N SER A 607 -5.97 -23.58 -6.10
CA SER A 607 -6.85 -23.80 -4.94
C SER A 607 -6.74 -22.72 -3.87
N ILE A 608 -5.52 -22.31 -3.52
CA ILE A 608 -5.24 -21.51 -2.30
C ILE A 608 -4.41 -20.25 -2.57
N THR A 609 -4.44 -19.73 -3.80
CA THR A 609 -3.88 -18.40 -4.08
C THR A 609 -4.61 -17.32 -3.30
N LEU A 610 -3.84 -16.42 -2.70
CA LEU A 610 -4.27 -15.25 -1.94
C LEU A 610 -3.72 -13.97 -2.59
N SER A 611 -4.19 -12.83 -2.09
CA SER A 611 -3.67 -11.50 -2.43
C SER A 611 -2.46 -11.17 -1.55
N ASN A 612 -1.47 -10.44 -2.08
CA ASN A 612 -0.42 -9.81 -1.28
C ASN A 612 -0.81 -8.39 -0.84
N TYR A 613 -2.07 -8.01 -1.09
CA TYR A 613 -2.67 -6.74 -0.70
C TYR A 613 -1.96 -5.53 -1.32
N HIS A 614 -1.37 -5.71 -2.50
CA HIS A 614 -0.65 -4.72 -3.29
C HIS A 614 -1.43 -4.32 -4.56
N LEU A 615 -2.76 -4.20 -4.46
CA LEU A 615 -3.62 -3.82 -5.58
C LEU A 615 -3.22 -2.48 -6.19
N VAL A 616 -3.11 -2.42 -7.51
CA VAL A 616 -2.78 -1.22 -8.31
C VAL A 616 -3.55 -1.16 -9.64
N GLY A 617 -3.41 -0.04 -10.36
CA GLY A 617 -3.69 0.06 -11.80
C GLY A 617 -5.08 0.56 -12.23
N THR A 618 -6.01 0.75 -11.31
CA THR A 618 -7.41 1.10 -11.64
C THR A 618 -7.63 2.53 -12.15
N CYS A 619 -6.62 3.39 -12.09
CA CYS A 619 -6.62 4.75 -12.65
C CYS A 619 -5.28 5.05 -13.35
N SER A 620 -4.75 4.07 -14.09
CA SER A 620 -3.37 4.08 -14.63
C SER A 620 -3.03 5.29 -15.49
N MET A 621 -1.75 5.71 -15.43
CA MET A 621 -1.14 6.68 -16.38
C MET A 621 -0.97 6.12 -17.79
N GLN A 622 -0.91 4.80 -17.93
CA GLN A 622 -0.88 4.12 -19.21
C GLN A 622 -1.56 2.75 -19.09
N LEU A 623 -2.35 2.37 -20.09
CA LEU A 623 -2.83 0.99 -20.21
C LEU A 623 -1.93 0.16 -21.13
N PRO A 624 -1.72 -1.13 -20.83
CA PRO A 624 -1.01 -2.06 -21.72
C PRO A 624 -1.71 -2.30 -23.08
N SER A 625 -2.98 -1.90 -23.23
CA SER A 625 -3.78 -2.18 -24.43
C SER A 625 -3.32 -1.36 -25.65
N LYS A 626 -3.59 -1.87 -26.87
CA LYS A 626 -3.17 -1.27 -28.15
C LYS A 626 -3.51 0.23 -28.35
N ASN A 627 -4.48 0.76 -27.61
CA ASN A 627 -4.86 2.17 -27.71
C ASN A 627 -4.14 3.08 -26.70
N ASN A 628 -3.30 2.55 -25.81
CA ASN A 628 -2.59 3.29 -24.76
C ASN A 628 -3.51 4.32 -24.05
N SER A 629 -4.78 3.97 -23.82
CA SER A 629 -5.67 4.87 -23.09
C SER A 629 -5.22 4.96 -21.63
N ALA A 630 -5.39 6.13 -21.03
CA ALA A 630 -4.95 6.43 -19.67
C ALA A 630 -6.07 7.15 -18.92
N VAL A 631 -6.08 7.06 -17.60
CA VAL A 631 -7.03 7.81 -16.76
C VAL A 631 -6.40 9.14 -16.34
N VAL A 632 -5.12 9.13 -16.00
CA VAL A 632 -4.36 10.34 -15.65
C VAL A 632 -3.18 10.57 -16.59
N ASP A 633 -2.76 11.83 -16.72
CA ASP A 633 -1.53 12.18 -17.43
C ASP A 633 -0.27 12.02 -16.54
N LYS A 634 0.91 12.31 -17.10
CA LYS A 634 2.20 12.28 -16.38
C LYS A 634 2.30 13.23 -15.18
N ASN A 635 1.40 14.23 -15.11
CA ASN A 635 1.30 15.17 -14.00
C ASN A 635 0.19 14.77 -13.02
N LEU A 636 -0.34 13.55 -13.16
CA LEU A 636 -1.37 12.95 -12.34
C LEU A 636 -2.73 13.64 -12.44
N LYS A 637 -2.98 14.42 -13.49
CA LYS A 637 -4.27 15.06 -13.77
C LYS A 637 -5.18 14.09 -14.50
N ILE A 638 -6.47 14.08 -14.14
CA ILE A 638 -7.46 13.30 -14.89
C ILE A 638 -7.58 13.86 -16.31
N ILE A 639 -7.45 12.99 -17.31
CA ILE A 639 -7.45 13.41 -18.71
C ILE A 639 -8.82 13.97 -19.10
N GLY A 640 -8.83 15.17 -19.67
CA GLY A 640 -10.06 15.87 -20.08
C GLY A 640 -10.83 16.52 -18.92
N VAL A 641 -10.29 16.52 -17.70
CA VAL A 641 -10.94 17.11 -16.51
C VAL A 641 -9.98 18.04 -15.77
N SER A 642 -10.39 19.29 -15.59
CA SER A 642 -9.61 20.28 -14.84
C SER A 642 -9.89 20.23 -13.34
N ASN A 643 -8.89 20.64 -12.56
CA ASN A 643 -8.93 20.78 -11.09
C ASN A 643 -9.07 19.47 -10.30
N VAL A 644 -8.68 18.33 -10.91
CA VAL A 644 -8.64 17.04 -10.22
C VAL A 644 -7.34 16.30 -10.53
N ARG A 645 -6.72 15.74 -9.48
CA ARG A 645 -5.59 14.80 -9.60
C ARG A 645 -5.80 13.56 -8.76
N VAL A 646 -5.10 12.49 -9.14
CA VAL A 646 -5.07 11.22 -8.39
C VAL A 646 -3.63 10.90 -8.00
N GLY A 647 -3.37 10.66 -6.71
CA GLY A 647 -2.03 10.36 -6.21
C GLY A 647 -2.03 9.24 -5.20
N ASP A 648 -2.33 8.03 -5.65
CA ASP A 648 -2.25 6.81 -4.86
C ASP A 648 -1.87 5.61 -5.73
N ALA A 649 -1.99 4.39 -5.22
CA ALA A 649 -1.59 3.18 -5.92
C ALA A 649 -2.41 2.88 -7.21
N SER A 650 -3.57 3.52 -7.39
CA SER A 650 -4.42 3.33 -8.58
C SER A 650 -3.75 3.82 -9.87
N VAL A 651 -2.83 4.80 -9.81
CA VAL A 651 -2.18 5.37 -11.01
C VAL A 651 -1.03 4.54 -11.56
N ILE A 652 -0.60 3.51 -10.82
CA ILE A 652 0.52 2.64 -11.17
C ILE A 652 0.13 1.73 -12.33
N SER A 653 0.65 1.99 -13.53
CA SER A 653 0.38 1.23 -14.76
C SER A 653 0.76 -0.25 -14.64
N LYS A 654 1.93 -0.50 -14.05
CA LYS A 654 2.48 -1.82 -13.77
C LYS A 654 3.08 -1.85 -12.38
N ILE A 655 2.66 -2.85 -11.60
CA ILE A 655 3.12 -3.04 -10.22
C ILE A 655 4.66 -3.17 -10.19
N PRO A 656 5.35 -2.51 -9.24
CA PRO A 656 6.80 -2.61 -9.12
C PRO A 656 7.23 -4.01 -8.67
N THR A 657 8.45 -4.38 -9.01
CA THR A 657 9.08 -5.65 -8.62
C THR A 657 9.50 -5.60 -7.15
N GLY A 658 8.52 -5.66 -6.24
CA GLY A 658 8.72 -5.59 -4.79
C GLY A 658 7.52 -4.97 -4.07
N ASN A 659 7.65 -4.71 -2.77
CA ASN A 659 6.56 -4.14 -1.98
C ASN A 659 6.35 -2.64 -2.33
N PRO A 660 5.14 -2.18 -2.71
CA PRO A 660 4.93 -0.87 -3.33
C PRO A 660 4.80 0.30 -2.33
N ALA A 661 4.88 0.07 -1.02
CA ALA A 661 4.51 1.06 -0.01
C ALA A 661 5.31 2.39 -0.12
N SER A 662 6.62 2.28 -0.33
CA SER A 662 7.55 3.40 -0.58
C SER A 662 7.21 4.17 -1.85
N LEU A 663 6.87 3.46 -2.94
CA LEU A 663 6.53 4.05 -4.23
C LEU A 663 5.18 4.76 -4.18
N ILE A 664 4.22 4.24 -3.42
CA ILE A 664 2.95 4.93 -3.13
C ILE A 664 3.19 6.24 -2.36
N MET A 665 4.10 6.23 -1.38
CA MET A 665 4.51 7.47 -0.69
C MET A 665 5.17 8.46 -1.67
N ALA A 666 6.02 7.96 -2.58
CA ALA A 666 6.72 8.78 -3.57
C ALA A 666 5.76 9.41 -4.60
N ILE A 667 4.73 8.67 -5.04
CA ILE A 667 3.64 9.21 -5.89
C ILE A 667 2.92 10.37 -5.20
N GLY A 668 2.60 10.22 -3.91
CA GLY A 668 2.00 11.31 -3.12
C GLY A 668 2.90 12.55 -3.03
N ASN A 669 4.21 12.34 -2.82
CA ASN A 669 5.19 13.44 -2.84
C ASN A 669 5.25 14.12 -4.23
N GLN A 670 5.29 13.34 -5.29
CA GLN A 670 5.39 13.83 -6.66
C GLN A 670 4.15 14.62 -7.09
N LEU A 671 2.94 14.15 -6.74
CA LEU A 671 1.70 14.89 -6.97
C LEU A 671 1.77 16.30 -6.36
N ALA A 672 2.16 16.39 -5.09
CA ALA A 672 2.27 17.67 -4.42
C ALA A 672 3.35 18.56 -5.06
N LYS A 673 4.46 17.98 -5.54
CA LYS A 673 5.49 18.73 -6.29
C LYS A 673 4.93 19.33 -7.58
N TYR A 674 4.16 18.58 -8.36
CA TYR A 674 3.55 19.12 -9.58
C TYR A 674 2.66 20.32 -9.27
N ILE A 675 1.85 20.23 -8.23
CA ILE A 675 0.99 21.34 -7.78
C ILE A 675 1.83 22.56 -7.37
N ILE A 676 2.86 22.36 -6.55
CA ILE A 676 3.77 23.44 -6.11
C ILE A 676 4.44 24.08 -7.33
N HIS A 677 4.99 23.28 -8.24
CA HIS A 677 5.68 23.78 -9.42
C HIS A 677 4.76 24.57 -10.34
N GLU A 678 3.57 24.04 -10.67
CA GLU A 678 2.59 24.73 -11.50
C GLU A 678 2.10 26.03 -10.85
N ASN A 679 1.91 26.04 -9.52
CA ASN A 679 1.51 27.26 -8.81
C ASN A 679 2.62 28.30 -8.72
N TRP A 680 3.89 27.89 -8.75
CA TRP A 680 5.02 28.81 -8.86
C TRP A 680 5.08 29.45 -10.24
N GLN A 681 4.88 28.65 -11.30
CA GLN A 681 4.79 29.18 -12.67
C GLN A 681 3.62 30.15 -12.83
N HIS A 682 2.45 29.79 -12.31
CA HIS A 682 1.27 30.66 -12.35
C HIS A 682 1.52 31.99 -11.61
N LEU A 683 2.18 31.93 -10.46
CA LEU A 683 2.53 33.12 -9.69
C LEU A 683 3.51 34.03 -10.44
N SER A 684 4.52 33.44 -11.11
CA SER A 684 5.45 34.21 -11.96
C SER A 684 4.70 34.94 -13.08
N LEU A 685 3.79 34.24 -13.77
CA LEU A 685 2.97 34.82 -14.84
C LEU A 685 1.98 35.89 -14.35
N MET A 686 1.57 35.85 -13.08
CA MET A 686 0.73 36.90 -12.48
C MET A 686 1.55 38.12 -12.04
N MET A 687 2.86 37.96 -11.84
CA MET A 687 3.78 39.02 -11.44
C MET A 687 4.36 39.77 -12.65
N ASP A 688 4.58 39.06 -13.74
CA ASP A 688 4.92 39.62 -15.07
C ASP A 688 3.70 40.32 -15.69
#